data_AF-A0A212LGC3-F1
#
_entry.id   AF-A0A212LGC3-F1
#
_cell.length_a   1.000
_cell.length_b   1.000
_cell.length_c   1.000
_cell.angle_alpha   90.00
_cell.angle_beta   90.00
_cell.angle_gamma   90.00
#
_symmetry.space_group_name_H-M   'P 1'
#
loop_
_entity.id
_entity.type
_entity.pdbx_description
1 polymer ?
#
loop_
_entity_poly.entity_id
_entity_poly.type
_entity_poly.pdbx_seq_one_letter_code
_entity_poly.pdbx_strand_id
1 'polypeptide(L)'
;MVRWQISAILGVAAAVAVTAAALITRTTDIAVDLGTRAGQVLSGEATSWASVDIRGRDVYLRGEAPSEENRRLAIERLGRLYGVRAVDASAAGLLPEISPYVTTLERNGDTIMLSGAVPSLPDRARIFGALAAAAPGLGIADHSLLARGKADDRYFDAMRTLYGVPALLSRGKATLTDRVVTIEGEAASNAAYDRLAAFAPALPEGYSVAAVNVSRPLASPFVWSIDRDDDGVTVSGFVPDPATRDAVLDVVRQAIGPRNVFDNLDYAAGAPAGFAETAEAAADYLDLLASAHIALNDRLLVVSGRAASPEAYRTLNAYLETWNPPGFVLQKSIALPIVEPFTLTVSKSHGRVTVTGFVPTDDAESDIAEAAQAIAGNEEGDREPVVETTLADGAPPGFGAAARFAIGLLAKLDEGTALLSGTHLTLSGTAATSGDFLELEAAIANPPAGYDVGNGVTPPAITPYVWSMTKDAEQLTIAGSAPSEATRAAIRAVVDGSSGELGLVDRSGLGSGLDAAIDLVAVARKAAAILAELDVGEVRFVGNSLSVTGKASTAEANAMVGNELDSLPAGVVKGSSEISAPAAFRFFVERGLDTVTLDGDLADEAMRKALRNAADRAFGKADILDSSEVVKSAPEGARDVALFAIRAASLLAKGNVSVEGSAIKVTGSAFTAAGAARLPSELSTAVPAGFTLEVAVNAVPTEPPLEAAACGEAIKAVLARTPVRFDDGAATVAADSRGVIDRLGALVLRCPAARFVLTATAGGADAARARALGEARARNVAGAFAEIGIDPGRLTASGATGTADGFSITPAAP
;
A
#
# COMPACT_ATOMS: atom_id res chain seq x y z
N MET A 1 7.28 -122.36 -114.12
CA MET A 1 6.65 -121.05 -114.38
C MET A 1 6.40 -120.17 -113.14
N VAL A 2 6.72 -120.60 -111.90
CA VAL A 2 6.23 -119.92 -110.66
C VAL A 2 7.13 -118.78 -110.12
N ARG A 3 8.42 -118.68 -110.50
CA ARG A 3 9.37 -117.72 -109.86
C ARG A 3 9.17 -116.23 -110.23
N TRP A 4 8.64 -115.90 -111.40
CA TRP A 4 8.50 -114.47 -111.82
C TRP A 4 7.29 -113.77 -111.18
N GLN A 5 6.20 -114.51 -110.89
CA GLN A 5 5.01 -113.95 -110.25
C GLN A 5 5.26 -113.49 -108.80
N ILE A 6 6.07 -114.22 -108.04
CA ILE A 6 6.42 -113.85 -106.65
C ILE A 6 7.27 -112.57 -106.61
N SER A 7 8.24 -112.43 -107.52
CA SER A 7 9.06 -111.21 -107.63
C SER A 7 8.26 -109.98 -108.07
N ALA A 8 7.26 -110.16 -108.94
CA ALA A 8 6.36 -109.07 -109.34
C ALA A 8 5.45 -108.62 -108.19
N ILE A 9 4.88 -109.55 -107.42
CA ILE A 9 4.03 -109.24 -106.25
C ILE A 9 4.84 -108.54 -105.16
N LEU A 10 6.06 -109.00 -104.85
CA LEU A 10 6.93 -108.36 -103.86
C LEU A 10 7.38 -106.96 -104.30
N GLY A 11 7.67 -106.76 -105.60
CA GLY A 11 7.99 -105.44 -106.15
C GLY A 11 6.84 -104.46 -106.06
N VAL A 12 5.61 -104.90 -106.36
CA VAL A 12 4.39 -104.08 -106.22
C VAL A 12 4.10 -103.78 -104.76
N ALA A 13 4.20 -104.76 -103.85
CA ALA A 13 3.97 -104.55 -102.42
C ALA A 13 4.99 -103.58 -101.81
N ALA A 14 6.27 -103.68 -102.20
CA ALA A 14 7.30 -102.74 -101.77
C ALA A 14 7.06 -101.34 -102.34
N ALA A 15 6.66 -101.23 -103.62
CA ALA A 15 6.29 -99.94 -104.22
C ALA A 15 5.08 -99.32 -103.51
N VAL A 16 4.05 -100.10 -103.18
CA VAL A 16 2.88 -99.64 -102.41
C VAL A 16 3.29 -99.22 -101.01
N ALA A 17 4.13 -99.99 -100.31
CA ALA A 17 4.59 -99.66 -98.96
C ALA A 17 5.46 -98.39 -98.92
N VAL A 18 6.38 -98.23 -99.87
CA VAL A 18 7.22 -97.02 -100.00
C VAL A 18 6.37 -95.82 -100.41
N THR A 19 5.42 -96.00 -101.32
CA THR A 19 4.50 -94.93 -101.73
C THR A 19 3.58 -94.55 -100.57
N ALA A 20 3.05 -95.52 -99.81
CA ALA A 20 2.23 -95.26 -98.63
C ALA A 20 3.03 -94.56 -97.53
N ALA A 21 4.27 -95.01 -97.24
CA ALA A 21 5.15 -94.35 -96.28
C ALA A 21 5.51 -92.92 -96.71
N ALA A 22 5.85 -92.71 -97.99
CA ALA A 22 6.14 -91.39 -98.54
C ALA A 22 4.90 -90.48 -98.53
N LEU A 23 3.71 -91.01 -98.80
CA LEU A 23 2.46 -90.27 -98.67
C LEU A 23 2.19 -89.88 -97.21
N ILE A 24 2.38 -90.80 -96.27
CA ILE A 24 2.20 -90.53 -94.84
C ILE A 24 3.18 -89.44 -94.37
N THR A 25 4.48 -89.55 -94.65
CA THR A 25 5.48 -88.56 -94.23
C THR A 25 5.30 -87.20 -94.90
N ARG A 26 4.96 -87.17 -96.20
CA ARG A 26 4.69 -85.92 -96.91
C ARG A 26 3.42 -85.25 -96.39
N THR A 27 2.39 -86.01 -96.02
CA THR A 27 1.15 -85.44 -95.46
C THR A 27 1.37 -84.83 -94.08
N THR A 28 2.25 -85.40 -93.24
CA THR A 28 2.61 -84.80 -91.95
C THR A 28 3.44 -83.53 -92.12
N ASP A 29 4.41 -83.52 -93.03
CA ASP A 29 5.23 -82.32 -93.28
C ASP A 29 4.40 -81.15 -93.81
N ILE A 30 3.45 -81.44 -94.71
CA ILE A 30 2.50 -80.45 -95.25
C ILE A 30 1.59 -79.93 -94.14
N ALA A 31 1.05 -80.80 -93.29
CA ALA A 31 0.16 -80.38 -92.21
C ALA A 31 0.86 -79.49 -91.17
N VAL A 32 2.12 -79.80 -90.82
CA VAL A 32 2.94 -79.00 -89.88
C VAL A 32 3.34 -77.64 -90.49
N ASP A 33 3.76 -77.61 -91.76
CA ASP A 33 4.08 -76.36 -92.46
C ASP A 33 2.84 -75.45 -92.60
N LEU A 34 1.71 -76.01 -93.05
CA LEU A 34 0.44 -75.27 -93.13
C LEU A 34 -0.01 -74.80 -91.75
N GLY A 35 0.14 -75.61 -90.70
CA GLY A 35 -0.21 -75.23 -89.33
C GLY A 35 0.61 -74.03 -88.84
N THR A 36 1.91 -74.02 -89.13
CA THR A 36 2.80 -72.91 -88.78
C THR A 36 2.40 -71.63 -89.52
N ARG A 37 2.20 -71.69 -90.84
CA ARG A 37 1.81 -70.53 -91.67
C ARG A 37 0.39 -70.04 -91.33
N ALA A 38 -0.53 -70.95 -91.03
CA ALA A 38 -1.88 -70.62 -90.58
C ALA A 38 -1.87 -69.91 -89.22
N GLY A 39 -1.09 -70.41 -88.25
CA GLY A 39 -0.88 -69.72 -86.98
C GLY A 39 -0.29 -68.31 -87.14
N GLN A 40 0.69 -68.14 -88.03
CA GLN A 40 1.29 -66.83 -88.34
C GLN A 40 0.28 -65.87 -88.97
N VAL A 41 -0.58 -66.33 -89.89
CA VAL A 41 -1.61 -65.48 -90.51
C VAL A 41 -2.70 -65.07 -89.53
N LEU A 42 -2.97 -65.91 -88.53
CA LEU A 42 -3.95 -65.62 -87.48
C LEU A 42 -3.41 -64.79 -86.32
N SER A 43 -2.10 -64.51 -86.25
CA SER A 43 -1.47 -63.84 -85.11
C SER A 43 -1.88 -62.36 -84.91
N GLY A 44 -2.64 -61.77 -85.85
CA GLY A 44 -3.15 -60.41 -85.71
C GLY A 44 -4.30 -60.31 -84.70
N GLU A 45 -4.48 -59.14 -84.08
CA GLU A 45 -5.46 -58.90 -83.01
C GLU A 45 -6.87 -59.41 -83.36
N ALA A 46 -7.38 -59.08 -84.55
CA ALA A 46 -8.72 -59.46 -85.02
C ALA A 46 -8.93 -60.98 -85.24
N THR A 47 -7.86 -61.78 -85.29
CA THR A 47 -7.90 -63.21 -85.58
C THR A 47 -7.23 -64.10 -84.54
N SER A 48 -6.59 -63.49 -83.53
CA SER A 48 -5.84 -64.16 -82.45
C SER A 48 -6.69 -65.03 -81.51
N TRP A 49 -8.01 -64.84 -81.54
CA TRP A 49 -8.99 -65.70 -80.84
C TRP A 49 -9.07 -67.12 -81.45
N ALA A 50 -8.62 -67.27 -82.70
CA ALA A 50 -8.83 -68.46 -83.49
C ALA A 50 -7.63 -69.41 -83.42
N SER A 51 -7.92 -70.69 -83.23
CA SER A 51 -6.93 -71.77 -83.33
C SER A 51 -7.27 -72.66 -84.52
N VAL A 52 -6.27 -73.33 -85.06
CA VAL A 52 -6.42 -74.18 -86.25
C VAL A 52 -5.93 -75.59 -85.97
N ASP A 53 -6.72 -76.57 -86.39
CA ASP A 53 -6.34 -77.98 -86.49
C ASP A 53 -6.22 -78.33 -87.97
N ILE A 54 -5.07 -78.84 -88.41
CA ILE A 54 -4.80 -79.11 -89.83
C ILE A 54 -4.88 -80.60 -90.08
N ARG A 55 -5.76 -81.03 -91.00
CA ARG A 55 -5.84 -82.43 -91.43
C ARG A 55 -5.56 -82.53 -92.92
N GLY A 56 -4.34 -82.97 -93.25
CA GLY A 56 -3.83 -82.93 -94.62
C GLY A 56 -3.72 -81.50 -95.12
N ARG A 57 -4.70 -81.05 -95.92
CA ARG A 57 -4.76 -79.69 -96.51
C ARG A 57 -6.01 -78.90 -96.11
N ASP A 58 -6.84 -79.47 -95.24
CA ASP A 58 -8.04 -78.83 -94.72
C ASP A 58 -7.75 -78.20 -93.35
N VAL A 59 -8.22 -76.98 -93.18
CA VAL A 59 -8.02 -76.19 -91.97
C VAL A 59 -9.32 -76.18 -91.18
N TYR A 60 -9.29 -76.71 -89.96
CA TYR A 60 -10.43 -76.67 -89.03
C TYR A 60 -10.22 -75.52 -88.06
N LEU A 61 -11.01 -74.46 -88.23
CA LEU A 61 -11.00 -73.28 -87.38
C LEU A 61 -11.80 -73.55 -86.10
N ARG A 62 -11.20 -73.24 -84.94
CA ARG A 62 -11.81 -73.41 -83.61
C ARG A 62 -11.61 -72.15 -82.77
N GLY A 63 -12.47 -71.99 -81.77
CA GLY A 63 -12.45 -70.85 -80.84
C GLY A 63 -13.73 -70.03 -80.95
N GLU A 64 -13.82 -68.99 -80.13
CA GLU A 64 -14.97 -68.10 -80.07
C GLU A 64 -14.58 -66.70 -80.56
N ALA A 65 -15.20 -66.26 -81.66
CA ALA A 65 -14.88 -64.98 -82.27
C ALA A 65 -15.56 -63.82 -81.50
N PRO A 66 -14.85 -62.68 -81.31
CA PRO A 66 -15.43 -61.49 -80.70
C PRO A 66 -16.56 -60.85 -81.50
N SER A 67 -16.59 -61.07 -82.82
CA SER A 67 -17.62 -60.58 -83.72
C SER A 67 -17.73 -61.49 -84.95
N GLU A 68 -18.86 -61.42 -85.65
CA GLU A 68 -19.04 -62.13 -86.93
C GLU A 68 -18.03 -61.64 -87.98
N GLU A 69 -17.67 -60.37 -87.94
CA GLU A 69 -16.63 -59.79 -88.81
C GLU A 69 -15.27 -60.44 -88.58
N ASN A 70 -14.86 -60.59 -87.31
CA ASN A 70 -13.61 -61.25 -86.93
C ASN A 70 -13.60 -62.72 -87.35
N ARG A 71 -14.75 -63.41 -87.21
CA ARG A 71 -14.93 -64.79 -87.69
C ARG A 71 -14.71 -64.88 -89.20
N ARG A 72 -15.39 -64.02 -89.97
CA ARG A 72 -15.27 -63.98 -91.42
C ARG A 72 -13.86 -63.64 -91.87
N LEU A 73 -13.20 -62.70 -91.20
CA LEU A 73 -11.83 -62.30 -91.51
C LEU A 73 -10.83 -63.45 -91.31
N ALA A 74 -10.98 -64.24 -90.24
CA ALA A 74 -10.14 -65.42 -90.02
C ALA A 74 -10.33 -66.46 -91.14
N ILE A 75 -11.58 -66.73 -91.54
CA ILE A 75 -11.90 -67.66 -92.64
C ILE A 75 -11.29 -67.16 -93.96
N GLU A 76 -11.45 -65.87 -94.28
CA GLU A 76 -10.91 -65.26 -95.49
C GLU A 76 -9.38 -65.34 -95.54
N ARG A 77 -8.71 -65.00 -94.43
CA ARG A 77 -7.25 -65.04 -94.32
C ARG A 77 -6.70 -66.46 -94.49
N LEU A 78 -7.34 -67.44 -93.86
CA LEU A 78 -6.96 -68.85 -93.99
C LEU A 78 -7.23 -69.40 -95.40
N GLY A 79 -8.34 -68.99 -96.03
CA GLY A 79 -8.69 -69.42 -97.39
C GLY A 79 -7.71 -68.91 -98.46
N ARG A 80 -7.00 -67.81 -98.20
CA ARG A 80 -5.97 -67.25 -99.08
C ARG A 80 -4.58 -67.88 -98.93
N LEU A 81 -4.36 -68.72 -97.92
CA LEU A 81 -3.07 -69.36 -97.69
C LEU A 81 -2.77 -70.38 -98.79
N TYR A 82 -1.63 -70.19 -99.46
CA TYR A 82 -1.15 -71.12 -100.47
C TYR A 82 -0.97 -72.52 -99.87
N GLY A 83 -1.68 -73.50 -100.44
CA GLY A 83 -1.68 -74.89 -99.99
C GLY A 83 -2.98 -75.33 -99.30
N VAL A 84 -3.79 -74.41 -98.78
CA VAL A 84 -5.10 -74.72 -98.17
C VAL A 84 -6.10 -75.15 -99.25
N ARG A 85 -6.85 -76.23 -98.99
CA ARG A 85 -7.90 -76.74 -99.88
C ARG A 85 -9.29 -76.23 -99.48
N ALA A 86 -9.60 -76.30 -98.19
CA ALA A 86 -10.85 -75.85 -97.61
C ALA A 86 -10.63 -75.39 -96.17
N VAL A 87 -11.47 -74.45 -95.71
CA VAL A 87 -11.53 -74.02 -94.31
C VAL A 87 -12.89 -74.42 -93.76
N ASP A 88 -12.89 -75.27 -92.74
CA ASP A 88 -14.08 -75.65 -91.98
C ASP A 88 -14.14 -74.81 -90.71
N ALA A 89 -15.16 -73.96 -90.59
CA ALA A 89 -15.37 -73.08 -89.44
C ALA A 89 -16.64 -73.46 -88.65
N SER A 90 -17.18 -74.67 -88.85
CA SER A 90 -18.37 -75.14 -88.14
C SER A 90 -18.19 -75.18 -86.61
N ALA A 91 -16.95 -75.39 -86.14
CA ALA A 91 -16.55 -75.37 -84.74
C ALA A 91 -16.07 -73.99 -84.23
N ALA A 92 -16.13 -72.95 -85.06
CA ALA A 92 -15.78 -71.58 -84.69
C ALA A 92 -17.07 -70.80 -84.31
N GLY A 93 -17.28 -70.64 -83.00
CA GLY A 93 -18.43 -69.94 -82.43
C GLY A 93 -18.24 -68.42 -82.37
N LEU A 94 -19.25 -67.74 -81.83
CA LEU A 94 -19.14 -66.36 -81.37
C LEU A 94 -19.11 -66.35 -79.85
N LEU A 95 -18.42 -65.37 -79.25
CA LEU A 95 -18.52 -65.11 -77.81
C LEU A 95 -20.00 -64.90 -77.40
N PRO A 96 -20.37 -65.23 -76.15
CA PRO A 96 -21.72 -64.98 -75.64
C PRO A 96 -22.04 -63.48 -75.68
N GLU A 97 -23.27 -63.14 -76.07
CA GLU A 97 -23.76 -61.77 -76.06
C GLU A 97 -24.44 -61.46 -74.74
N ILE A 98 -24.00 -60.39 -74.08
CA ILE A 98 -24.52 -59.98 -72.78
C ILE A 98 -25.08 -58.56 -72.90
N SER A 99 -26.29 -58.38 -72.38
CA SER A 99 -26.97 -57.10 -72.24
C SER A 99 -27.69 -57.07 -70.88
N PRO A 100 -27.46 -56.05 -70.03
CA PRO A 100 -26.55 -54.92 -70.26
C PRO A 100 -25.08 -55.35 -70.21
N TYR A 101 -24.23 -54.66 -70.97
CA TYR A 101 -22.79 -54.92 -71.00
C TYR A 101 -22.10 -54.17 -69.85
N VAL A 102 -21.63 -54.91 -68.85
CA VAL A 102 -21.08 -54.34 -67.62
C VAL A 102 -19.60 -54.60 -67.50
N THR A 103 -18.80 -53.57 -67.24
CA THR A 103 -17.40 -53.66 -66.81
C THR A 103 -17.21 -52.91 -65.50
N THR A 104 -16.64 -53.56 -64.50
CA THR A 104 -16.42 -52.97 -63.17
C THR A 104 -14.94 -52.99 -62.80
N LEU A 105 -14.45 -51.84 -62.33
CA LEU A 105 -13.14 -51.65 -61.72
C LEU A 105 -13.35 -51.38 -60.22
N GLU A 106 -13.09 -52.36 -59.37
CA GLU A 106 -13.31 -52.25 -57.93
C GLU A 106 -11.97 -52.21 -57.18
N ARG A 107 -11.74 -51.21 -56.33
CA ARG A 107 -10.61 -51.18 -55.41
C ARG A 107 -11.03 -51.64 -54.02
N ASN A 108 -10.27 -52.59 -53.48
CA ASN A 108 -10.36 -53.00 -52.09
C ASN A 108 -8.94 -53.04 -51.49
N GLY A 109 -8.61 -52.05 -50.65
CA GLY A 109 -7.26 -51.87 -50.12
C GLY A 109 -6.24 -51.66 -51.24
N ASP A 110 -5.24 -52.54 -51.30
CA ASP A 110 -4.13 -52.46 -52.25
C ASP A 110 -4.37 -53.25 -53.55
N THR A 111 -5.57 -53.78 -53.78
CA THR A 111 -5.91 -54.55 -54.99
C THR A 111 -7.06 -53.93 -55.77
N ILE A 112 -6.90 -53.84 -57.10
CA ILE A 112 -7.96 -53.53 -58.06
C ILE A 112 -8.45 -54.83 -58.70
N MET A 113 -9.75 -55.07 -58.61
CA MET A 113 -10.42 -56.19 -59.25
C MET A 113 -11.13 -55.72 -60.52
N LEU A 114 -10.72 -56.26 -61.67
CA LEU A 114 -11.45 -56.14 -62.93
C LEU A 114 -12.49 -57.26 -63.00
N SER A 115 -13.77 -56.93 -63.15
CA SER A 115 -14.85 -57.90 -63.30
C SER A 115 -15.86 -57.48 -64.38
N GLY A 116 -16.71 -58.43 -64.78
CA GLY A 116 -17.70 -58.23 -65.83
C GLY A 116 -17.21 -58.66 -67.23
N ALA A 117 -17.88 -58.14 -68.26
CA ALA A 117 -17.64 -58.50 -69.65
C ALA A 117 -16.45 -57.72 -70.24
N VAL A 118 -15.60 -58.43 -70.99
CA VAL A 118 -14.50 -57.88 -71.79
C VAL A 118 -14.61 -58.35 -73.25
N PRO A 119 -14.37 -57.49 -74.26
CA PRO A 119 -14.75 -57.81 -75.65
C PRO A 119 -13.94 -58.94 -76.30
N SER A 120 -12.66 -59.09 -75.94
CA SER A 120 -11.77 -60.11 -76.51
C SER A 120 -10.55 -60.37 -75.61
N LEU A 121 -9.76 -61.41 -75.89
CA LEU A 121 -8.51 -61.67 -75.18
C LEU A 121 -7.47 -60.55 -75.35
N PRO A 122 -7.19 -60.03 -76.57
CA PRO A 122 -6.32 -58.87 -76.74
C PRO A 122 -6.81 -57.63 -76.00
N ASP A 123 -8.12 -57.37 -76.03
CA ASP A 123 -8.72 -56.24 -75.31
C ASP A 123 -8.56 -56.37 -73.81
N ARG A 124 -8.67 -57.59 -73.27
CA ARG A 124 -8.41 -57.87 -71.87
C ARG A 124 -6.98 -57.54 -71.46
N ALA A 125 -6.01 -57.99 -72.25
CA ALA A 125 -4.60 -57.66 -72.01
C ALA A 125 -4.35 -56.14 -72.07
N ARG A 126 -5.00 -55.45 -73.01
CA ARG A 126 -4.93 -53.99 -73.13
C ARG A 126 -5.54 -53.26 -71.92
N ILE A 127 -6.72 -53.68 -71.46
CA ILE A 127 -7.37 -53.12 -70.26
C ILE A 127 -6.49 -53.36 -69.04
N PHE A 128 -6.00 -54.59 -68.84
CA PHE A 128 -5.15 -54.96 -67.72
C PHE A 128 -3.85 -54.14 -67.70
N GLY A 129 -3.16 -54.01 -68.84
CA GLY A 129 -1.93 -53.22 -68.95
C GLY A 129 -2.17 -51.72 -68.72
N ALA A 130 -3.27 -51.17 -69.24
CA ALA A 130 -3.62 -49.77 -69.02
C ALA A 130 -3.99 -49.47 -67.56
N LEU A 131 -4.69 -50.40 -66.90
CA LEU A 131 -5.02 -50.30 -65.47
C LEU A 131 -3.75 -50.36 -64.61
N ALA A 132 -2.80 -51.25 -64.92
CA ALA A 132 -1.51 -51.35 -64.23
C ALA A 132 -0.69 -50.06 -64.34
N ALA A 133 -0.72 -49.41 -65.51
CA ALA A 133 -0.04 -48.14 -65.73
C ALA A 133 -0.72 -46.97 -65.01
N ALA A 134 -2.06 -46.97 -64.94
CA ALA A 134 -2.83 -45.88 -64.33
C ALA A 134 -2.81 -45.90 -62.79
N ALA A 135 -2.53 -47.05 -62.18
CA ALA A 135 -2.54 -47.24 -60.74
C ALA A 135 -1.25 -47.93 -60.23
N PRO A 136 -0.09 -47.24 -60.32
CA PRO A 136 1.18 -47.82 -59.88
C PRO A 136 1.14 -48.12 -58.37
N GLY A 137 1.61 -49.31 -57.99
CA GLY A 137 1.67 -49.75 -56.59
C GLY A 137 0.44 -50.54 -56.10
N LEU A 138 -0.64 -50.62 -56.90
CA LEU A 138 -1.79 -51.47 -56.60
C LEU A 138 -1.70 -52.80 -57.36
N GLY A 139 -1.99 -53.90 -56.68
CA GLY A 139 -2.15 -55.22 -57.30
C GLY A 139 -3.39 -55.26 -58.19
N ILE A 140 -3.37 -56.04 -59.27
CA ILE A 140 -4.54 -56.21 -60.15
C ILE A 140 -4.95 -57.67 -60.20
N ALA A 141 -6.21 -57.93 -59.85
CA ALA A 141 -6.86 -59.22 -59.99
C ALA A 141 -7.85 -59.19 -61.16
N ASP A 142 -7.84 -60.22 -61.99
CA ASP A 142 -8.74 -60.34 -63.15
C ASP A 142 -9.78 -61.45 -62.92
N HIS A 143 -11.05 -61.04 -62.83
CA HIS A 143 -12.23 -61.90 -62.76
C HIS A 143 -13.16 -61.65 -63.95
N SER A 144 -12.63 -61.13 -65.06
CA SER A 144 -13.41 -60.82 -66.25
C SER A 144 -13.77 -62.07 -67.05
N LEU A 145 -14.89 -62.00 -67.76
CA LEU A 145 -15.32 -63.01 -68.73
C LEU A 145 -15.31 -62.42 -70.15
N LEU A 146 -15.09 -63.26 -71.16
CA LEU A 146 -15.15 -62.83 -72.56
C LEU A 146 -16.59 -62.80 -73.03
N ALA A 147 -17.06 -61.66 -73.49
CA ALA A 147 -18.40 -61.53 -74.05
C ALA A 147 -18.47 -60.38 -75.04
N ARG A 148 -19.36 -60.53 -76.03
CA ARG A 148 -19.77 -59.47 -76.96
C ARG A 148 -20.99 -58.73 -76.39
N GLY A 149 -21.30 -57.57 -76.97
CA GLY A 149 -22.41 -56.71 -76.51
C GLY A 149 -22.00 -55.29 -76.09
N LYS A 150 -20.70 -54.93 -76.21
CA LYS A 150 -20.26 -53.54 -76.01
C LYS A 150 -21.07 -52.60 -76.93
N ALA A 151 -21.42 -51.41 -76.43
CA ALA A 151 -22.31 -50.49 -77.14
C ALA A 151 -21.74 -49.97 -78.48
N ASP A 152 -20.45 -49.62 -78.50
CA ASP A 152 -19.72 -49.12 -79.66
C ASP A 152 -18.19 -49.14 -79.40
N ASP A 153 -17.39 -48.72 -80.37
CA ASP A 153 -15.93 -48.67 -80.23
C ASP A 153 -15.42 -47.58 -79.28
N ARG A 154 -16.26 -46.56 -78.97
CA ARG A 154 -15.93 -45.53 -77.97
C ARG A 154 -15.91 -46.09 -76.55
N TYR A 155 -16.32 -47.34 -76.35
CA TYR A 155 -16.14 -48.08 -75.09
C TYR A 155 -14.71 -47.97 -74.56
N PHE A 156 -13.69 -48.07 -75.43
CA PHE A 156 -12.30 -47.97 -74.99
C PHE A 156 -11.88 -46.54 -74.61
N ASP A 157 -12.50 -45.52 -75.21
CA ASP A 157 -12.32 -44.13 -74.80
C ASP A 157 -12.95 -43.88 -73.43
N ALA A 158 -14.11 -44.45 -73.16
CA ALA A 158 -14.77 -44.41 -71.85
C ALA A 158 -13.94 -45.15 -70.79
N MET A 159 -13.47 -46.37 -71.08
CA MET A 159 -12.61 -47.14 -70.18
C MET A 159 -11.28 -46.43 -69.88
N ARG A 160 -10.70 -45.72 -70.86
CA ARG A 160 -9.49 -44.91 -70.66
C ARG A 160 -9.69 -43.82 -69.61
N THR A 161 -10.86 -43.20 -69.56
CA THR A 161 -11.22 -42.21 -68.51
C THR A 161 -11.39 -42.88 -67.14
N LEU A 162 -11.74 -44.17 -67.09
CA LEU A 162 -11.99 -44.91 -65.85
C LEU A 162 -10.75 -45.55 -65.21
N TYR A 163 -9.67 -45.82 -65.97
CA TYR A 163 -8.49 -46.51 -65.42
C TYR A 163 -7.84 -45.79 -64.22
N GLY A 164 -7.91 -44.47 -64.17
CA GLY A 164 -7.37 -43.68 -63.05
C GLY A 164 -8.28 -43.62 -61.82
N VAL A 165 -9.57 -43.95 -61.95
CA VAL A 165 -10.56 -43.82 -60.86
C VAL A 165 -10.20 -44.69 -59.65
N PRO A 166 -9.80 -45.97 -59.79
CA PRO A 166 -9.40 -46.79 -58.64
C PRO A 166 -8.27 -46.18 -57.82
N ALA A 167 -7.30 -45.50 -58.43
CA ALA A 167 -6.20 -44.86 -57.70
C ALA A 167 -6.66 -43.68 -56.83
N LEU A 168 -7.82 -43.08 -57.16
CA LEU A 168 -8.44 -41.99 -56.40
C LEU A 168 -9.31 -42.47 -55.23
N LEU A 169 -9.65 -43.76 -55.18
CA LEU A 169 -10.47 -44.35 -54.12
C LEU A 169 -9.59 -45.09 -53.10
N SER A 170 -9.90 -45.12 -51.81
CA SER A 170 -9.29 -46.06 -50.86
C SER A 170 -9.98 -47.42 -50.91
N ARG A 171 -11.31 -47.38 -51.10
CA ARG A 171 -12.21 -48.53 -51.32
C ARG A 171 -13.40 -48.08 -52.15
N GLY A 172 -13.84 -48.87 -53.12
CA GLY A 172 -14.98 -48.49 -53.97
C GLY A 172 -14.91 -49.08 -55.36
N LYS A 173 -15.83 -48.69 -56.24
CA LYS A 173 -15.93 -49.22 -57.60
C LYS A 173 -16.35 -48.16 -58.60
N ALA A 174 -15.83 -48.31 -59.82
CA ALA A 174 -16.32 -47.65 -61.02
C ALA A 174 -16.94 -48.69 -61.94
N THR A 175 -18.20 -48.51 -62.32
CA THR A 175 -18.93 -49.44 -63.18
C THR A 175 -19.38 -48.74 -64.45
N LEU A 176 -19.04 -49.33 -65.60
CA LEU A 176 -19.57 -48.94 -66.91
C LEU A 176 -20.62 -49.96 -67.33
N THR A 177 -21.88 -49.53 -67.36
CA THR A 177 -23.03 -50.33 -67.82
C THR A 177 -23.53 -49.74 -69.13
N ASP A 178 -23.30 -50.46 -70.23
CA ASP A 178 -23.50 -49.99 -71.61
C ASP A 178 -22.78 -48.65 -71.86
N ARG A 179 -23.49 -47.53 -71.72
CA ARG A 179 -22.97 -46.15 -71.90
C ARG A 179 -22.99 -45.31 -70.62
N VAL A 180 -23.33 -45.90 -69.48
CA VAL A 180 -23.56 -45.20 -68.22
C VAL A 180 -22.49 -45.57 -67.20
N VAL A 181 -21.83 -44.57 -66.63
CA VAL A 181 -20.83 -44.72 -65.58
C VAL A 181 -21.44 -44.43 -64.21
N THR A 182 -21.19 -45.30 -63.24
CA THR A 182 -21.40 -45.03 -61.81
C THR A 182 -20.10 -45.20 -61.04
N ILE A 183 -19.84 -44.30 -60.10
CA ILE A 183 -18.67 -44.35 -59.21
C ILE A 183 -19.16 -44.28 -57.77
N GLU A 184 -18.73 -45.21 -56.92
CA GLU A 184 -19.13 -45.26 -55.51
C GLU A 184 -17.93 -45.66 -54.65
N GLY A 185 -17.74 -45.02 -53.50
CA GLY A 185 -16.66 -45.40 -52.59
C GLY A 185 -16.18 -44.30 -51.65
N GLU A 186 -15.02 -44.53 -51.05
CA GLU A 186 -14.30 -43.57 -50.21
C GLU A 186 -13.08 -43.08 -50.98
N ALA A 187 -12.84 -41.78 -51.00
CA ALA A 187 -11.67 -41.20 -51.64
C ALA A 187 -10.38 -41.51 -50.87
N ALA A 188 -9.27 -41.69 -51.57
CA ALA A 188 -7.96 -41.94 -50.97
C ALA A 188 -7.35 -40.70 -50.26
N SER A 189 -7.82 -39.50 -50.62
CA SER A 189 -7.41 -38.22 -50.04
C SER A 189 -8.45 -37.14 -50.37
N ASN A 190 -8.38 -35.98 -49.73
CA ASN A 190 -9.23 -34.84 -50.09
C ASN A 190 -9.00 -34.36 -51.53
N ALA A 191 -7.75 -34.32 -51.99
CA ALA A 191 -7.45 -34.03 -53.39
C ALA A 191 -8.04 -35.06 -54.36
N ALA A 192 -8.12 -36.33 -53.95
CA ALA A 192 -8.77 -37.37 -54.74
C ALA A 192 -10.30 -37.23 -54.73
N TYR A 193 -10.89 -36.86 -53.58
CA TYR A 193 -12.31 -36.54 -53.46
C TYR A 193 -12.69 -35.40 -54.40
N ASP A 194 -11.97 -34.28 -54.39
CA ASP A 194 -12.27 -33.12 -55.24
C ASP A 194 -12.20 -33.46 -56.73
N ARG A 195 -11.23 -34.30 -57.13
CA ARG A 195 -11.13 -34.81 -58.51
C ARG A 195 -12.30 -35.70 -58.89
N LEU A 196 -12.76 -36.55 -57.97
CA LEU A 196 -13.92 -37.44 -58.20
C LEU A 196 -15.22 -36.64 -58.25
N ALA A 197 -15.41 -35.66 -57.36
CA ALA A 197 -16.56 -34.76 -57.37
C ALA A 197 -16.66 -33.97 -58.68
N ALA A 198 -15.51 -33.59 -59.26
CA ALA A 198 -15.41 -32.90 -60.53
C ALA A 198 -15.33 -33.82 -61.77
N PHE A 199 -15.54 -35.15 -61.64
CA PHE A 199 -15.29 -36.15 -62.70
C PHE A 199 -16.19 -36.00 -63.95
N ALA A 200 -17.28 -35.24 -63.86
CA ALA A 200 -18.33 -35.15 -64.87
C ALA A 200 -17.98 -34.65 -66.30
N PRO A 201 -16.84 -33.99 -66.63
CA PRO A 201 -16.64 -33.44 -67.98
C PRO A 201 -15.81 -34.29 -68.97
N ALA A 202 -15.37 -35.51 -68.64
CA ALA A 202 -14.33 -36.22 -69.43
C ALA A 202 -14.75 -37.49 -70.21
N LEU A 203 -16.06 -37.76 -70.39
CA LEU A 203 -16.53 -38.94 -71.13
C LEU A 203 -16.73 -38.66 -72.64
N PRO A 204 -16.53 -39.67 -73.51
CA PRO A 204 -16.80 -39.52 -74.95
C PRO A 204 -18.30 -39.28 -75.23
N GLU A 205 -18.60 -38.63 -76.35
CA GLU A 205 -19.97 -38.35 -76.77
C GLU A 205 -20.82 -39.64 -76.79
N GLY A 206 -22.01 -39.58 -76.19
CA GLY A 206 -22.94 -40.71 -76.03
C GLY A 206 -22.81 -41.44 -74.68
N TYR A 207 -21.75 -41.20 -73.91
CA TYR A 207 -21.57 -41.74 -72.56
C TYR A 207 -21.91 -40.69 -71.50
N SER A 208 -22.47 -41.12 -70.37
CA SER A 208 -22.85 -40.23 -69.27
C SER A 208 -22.47 -40.80 -67.92
N VAL A 209 -22.30 -39.93 -66.93
CA VAL A 209 -22.15 -40.31 -65.52
C VAL A 209 -23.54 -40.27 -64.89
N ALA A 210 -24.04 -41.40 -64.38
CA ALA A 210 -25.31 -41.47 -63.67
C ALA A 210 -25.19 -40.97 -62.22
N ALA A 211 -24.13 -41.37 -61.52
CA ALA A 211 -23.89 -40.95 -60.14
C ALA A 211 -22.39 -41.06 -59.79
N VAL A 212 -21.93 -40.13 -58.95
CA VAL A 212 -20.65 -40.20 -58.26
C VAL A 212 -20.93 -40.08 -56.76
N ASN A 213 -21.10 -41.23 -56.10
CA ASN A 213 -21.40 -41.35 -54.68
C ASN A 213 -20.11 -41.63 -53.90
N VAL A 214 -19.25 -40.62 -53.79
CA VAL A 214 -17.97 -40.75 -53.09
C VAL A 214 -18.00 -40.01 -51.76
N SER A 215 -17.38 -40.55 -50.72
CA SER A 215 -17.16 -39.88 -49.44
C SER A 215 -15.72 -39.38 -49.30
N ARG A 216 -15.51 -38.39 -48.44
CA ARG A 216 -14.17 -38.00 -47.99
C ARG A 216 -13.49 -39.14 -47.22
N PRO A 217 -12.15 -39.13 -47.08
CA PRO A 217 -11.43 -40.08 -46.23
C PRO A 217 -12.01 -40.12 -44.82
N LEU A 218 -12.16 -41.31 -44.24
CA LEU A 218 -12.63 -41.48 -42.87
C LEU A 218 -11.51 -41.15 -41.87
N ALA A 219 -11.75 -40.19 -40.97
CA ALA A 219 -10.91 -39.96 -39.80
C ALA A 219 -11.45 -40.76 -38.60
N SER A 220 -10.61 -41.61 -38.01
CA SER A 220 -10.90 -42.30 -36.75
C SER A 220 -9.60 -42.43 -35.94
N PRO A 221 -9.49 -41.76 -34.77
CA PRO A 221 -10.50 -40.89 -34.16
C PRO A 221 -10.75 -39.61 -34.98
N PHE A 222 -11.97 -39.09 -34.91
CA PHE A 222 -12.32 -37.78 -35.45
C PHE A 222 -11.92 -36.70 -34.44
N VAL A 223 -10.88 -35.93 -34.76
CA VAL A 223 -10.29 -34.92 -33.86
C VAL A 223 -10.53 -33.50 -34.36
N TRP A 224 -10.83 -32.60 -33.43
CA TRP A 224 -10.99 -31.17 -33.67
C TRP A 224 -10.58 -30.40 -32.41
N SER A 225 -9.92 -29.25 -32.54
CA SER A 225 -9.57 -28.42 -31.39
C SER A 225 -9.62 -26.92 -31.68
N ILE A 226 -9.81 -26.16 -30.61
CA ILE A 226 -9.59 -24.73 -30.53
C ILE A 226 -8.59 -24.47 -29.41
N ASP A 227 -7.49 -23.82 -29.77
CA ASP A 227 -6.45 -23.39 -28.85
C ASP A 227 -6.40 -21.86 -28.85
N ARG A 228 -6.53 -21.24 -27.68
CA ARG A 228 -6.48 -19.78 -27.48
C ARG A 228 -5.36 -19.40 -26.52
N ASP A 229 -4.55 -18.45 -26.95
CA ASP A 229 -3.49 -17.81 -26.17
C ASP A 229 -3.50 -16.28 -26.41
N ASP A 230 -2.39 -15.62 -26.07
CA ASP A 230 -2.22 -14.18 -26.22
C ASP A 230 -2.03 -13.74 -27.69
N ASP A 231 -1.58 -14.64 -28.58
CA ASP A 231 -1.27 -14.36 -29.99
C ASP A 231 -2.51 -14.52 -30.89
N GLY A 232 -3.49 -15.32 -30.48
CA GLY A 232 -4.77 -15.47 -31.16
C GLY A 232 -5.48 -16.78 -30.84
N VAL A 233 -6.26 -17.26 -31.82
CA VAL A 233 -6.94 -18.56 -31.74
C VAL A 233 -6.54 -19.42 -32.92
N THR A 234 -6.16 -20.65 -32.64
CA THR A 234 -5.90 -21.67 -33.67
C THR A 234 -7.01 -22.70 -33.65
N VAL A 235 -7.64 -22.95 -34.80
CA VAL A 235 -8.65 -24.00 -34.98
C VAL A 235 -8.04 -25.10 -35.85
N SER A 236 -7.96 -26.32 -35.33
CA SER A 236 -7.24 -27.44 -35.95
C SER A 236 -8.08 -28.71 -36.01
N GLY A 237 -7.69 -29.64 -36.89
CA GLY A 237 -8.31 -30.97 -37.00
C GLY A 237 -9.27 -31.09 -38.17
N PHE A 238 -10.33 -31.88 -38.01
CA PHE A 238 -11.24 -32.26 -39.09
C PHE A 238 -12.62 -31.63 -38.96
N VAL A 239 -13.21 -31.32 -40.11
CA VAL A 239 -14.62 -30.91 -40.27
C VAL A 239 -15.29 -31.72 -41.40
N PRO A 240 -16.59 -32.03 -41.30
CA PRO A 240 -17.26 -32.89 -42.28
C PRO A 240 -17.42 -32.25 -43.66
N ASP A 241 -17.65 -30.94 -43.70
CA ASP A 241 -17.97 -30.20 -44.92
C ASP A 241 -17.64 -28.69 -44.80
N PRO A 242 -17.64 -27.95 -45.93
CA PRO A 242 -17.38 -26.51 -45.92
C PRO A 242 -18.37 -25.69 -45.11
N ALA A 243 -19.65 -26.06 -45.08
CA ALA A 243 -20.67 -25.30 -44.35
C ALA A 243 -20.40 -25.34 -42.84
N THR A 244 -20.03 -26.51 -42.31
CA THR A 244 -19.64 -26.68 -40.91
C THR A 244 -18.35 -25.92 -40.58
N ARG A 245 -17.37 -25.91 -41.50
CA ARG A 245 -16.13 -25.13 -41.34
C ARG A 245 -16.43 -23.64 -41.20
N ASP A 246 -17.24 -23.10 -42.09
CA ASP A 246 -17.58 -21.69 -42.11
C ASP A 246 -18.37 -21.31 -40.85
N ALA A 247 -19.36 -22.12 -40.45
CA ALA A 247 -20.15 -21.89 -39.25
C ALA A 247 -19.29 -21.84 -37.96
N VAL A 248 -18.40 -22.82 -37.78
CA VAL A 248 -17.49 -22.85 -36.61
C VAL A 248 -16.54 -21.65 -36.62
N LEU A 249 -15.93 -21.34 -37.77
CA LEU A 249 -15.01 -20.20 -37.87
C LEU A 249 -15.70 -18.86 -37.65
N ASP A 250 -16.96 -18.71 -38.05
CA ASP A 250 -17.74 -17.50 -37.83
C ASP A 250 -18.06 -17.29 -36.34
N VAL A 251 -18.45 -18.35 -35.61
CA VAL A 251 -18.62 -18.29 -34.15
C VAL A 251 -17.30 -17.93 -33.46
N VAL A 252 -16.19 -18.56 -33.85
CA VAL A 252 -14.86 -18.26 -33.28
C VAL A 252 -14.48 -16.79 -33.51
N ARG A 253 -14.65 -16.27 -34.72
CA ARG A 253 -14.36 -14.86 -35.05
C ARG A 253 -15.25 -13.90 -34.27
N GLN A 254 -16.53 -14.24 -34.10
CA GLN A 254 -17.45 -13.44 -33.31
C GLN A 254 -17.05 -13.39 -31.84
N ALA A 255 -16.65 -14.52 -31.26
CA ALA A 255 -16.29 -14.62 -29.85
C ALA A 255 -14.98 -13.89 -29.50
N ILE A 256 -13.98 -13.86 -30.40
CA ILE A 256 -12.67 -13.26 -30.08
C ILE A 256 -12.44 -11.85 -30.63
N GLY A 257 -13.38 -11.33 -31.43
CA GLY A 257 -13.32 -9.98 -31.98
C GLY A 257 -12.14 -9.77 -32.96
N PRO A 258 -11.32 -8.71 -32.81
CA PRO A 258 -10.29 -8.35 -33.79
C PRO A 258 -9.02 -9.21 -33.73
N ARG A 259 -8.96 -10.25 -32.89
CA ARG A 259 -7.79 -11.12 -32.74
C ARG A 259 -7.60 -12.03 -33.95
N ASN A 260 -6.37 -12.51 -34.13
CA ASN A 260 -6.04 -13.42 -35.23
C ASN A 260 -6.71 -14.79 -35.04
N VAL A 261 -7.30 -15.31 -36.12
CA VAL A 261 -7.78 -16.70 -36.20
C VAL A 261 -6.91 -17.44 -37.21
N PHE A 262 -6.20 -18.47 -36.75
CA PHE A 262 -5.42 -19.38 -37.58
C PHE A 262 -6.26 -20.63 -37.88
N ASP A 263 -6.57 -20.83 -39.16
CA ASP A 263 -7.42 -21.93 -39.63
C ASP A 263 -6.55 -23.06 -40.21
N ASN A 264 -6.40 -24.13 -39.42
CA ASN A 264 -5.68 -25.35 -39.75
C ASN A 264 -6.64 -26.55 -39.93
N LEU A 265 -7.88 -26.28 -40.34
CA LEU A 265 -8.89 -27.32 -40.56
C LEU A 265 -8.70 -28.02 -41.90
N ASP A 266 -8.87 -29.34 -41.89
CA ASP A 266 -9.00 -30.19 -43.08
C ASP A 266 -10.36 -30.91 -43.08
N TYR A 267 -10.74 -31.50 -44.21
CA TYR A 267 -12.02 -32.19 -44.33
C TYR A 267 -11.89 -33.71 -44.11
N ALA A 268 -12.80 -34.32 -43.35
CA ALA A 268 -12.86 -35.77 -43.24
C ALA A 268 -14.28 -36.28 -42.96
N ALA A 269 -14.57 -37.51 -43.33
CA ALA A 269 -15.74 -38.23 -42.84
C ALA A 269 -15.46 -38.77 -41.43
N GLY A 270 -16.51 -39.21 -40.72
CA GLY A 270 -16.38 -39.79 -39.37
C GLY A 270 -16.79 -38.86 -38.24
N ALA A 271 -17.27 -37.65 -38.56
CA ALA A 271 -17.81 -36.74 -37.56
C ALA A 271 -18.96 -37.41 -36.78
N PRO A 272 -18.92 -37.40 -35.44
CA PRO A 272 -20.01 -37.93 -34.62
C PRO A 272 -21.30 -37.10 -34.83
N ALA A 273 -22.46 -37.74 -34.63
CA ALA A 273 -23.74 -37.03 -34.68
C ALA A 273 -23.77 -35.91 -33.63
N GLY A 274 -24.20 -34.71 -34.03
CA GLY A 274 -24.21 -33.51 -33.17
C GLY A 274 -22.88 -32.74 -33.11
N PHE A 275 -21.89 -33.10 -33.94
CA PHE A 275 -20.58 -32.44 -33.96
C PHE A 275 -20.68 -30.93 -34.22
N ALA A 276 -21.38 -30.51 -35.27
CA ALA A 276 -21.45 -29.10 -35.67
C ALA A 276 -22.04 -28.24 -34.54
N GLU A 277 -23.19 -28.67 -33.99
CA GLU A 277 -23.88 -27.97 -32.91
C GLU A 277 -23.04 -27.92 -31.63
N THR A 278 -22.30 -28.99 -31.33
CA THR A 278 -21.42 -29.05 -30.15
C THR A 278 -20.17 -28.18 -30.33
N ALA A 279 -19.57 -28.17 -31.52
CA ALA A 279 -18.39 -27.36 -31.83
C ALA A 279 -18.72 -25.86 -31.82
N GLU A 280 -19.85 -25.46 -32.39
CA GLU A 280 -20.35 -24.08 -32.34
C GLU A 280 -20.66 -23.66 -30.90
N ALA A 281 -21.40 -24.48 -30.14
CA ALA A 281 -21.70 -24.18 -28.74
C ALA A 281 -20.42 -24.08 -27.89
N ALA A 282 -19.42 -24.94 -28.14
CA ALA A 282 -18.15 -24.87 -27.42
C ALA A 282 -17.37 -23.58 -27.75
N ALA A 283 -17.40 -23.14 -29.02
CA ALA A 283 -16.70 -21.94 -29.48
C ALA A 283 -17.29 -20.64 -28.92
N ASP A 284 -18.59 -20.61 -28.60
CA ASP A 284 -19.29 -19.42 -28.08
C ASP A 284 -18.67 -18.90 -26.77
N TYR A 285 -18.07 -19.79 -25.96
CA TYR A 285 -17.48 -19.44 -24.66
C TYR A 285 -16.04 -18.96 -24.70
N LEU A 286 -15.46 -18.82 -25.90
CA LEU A 286 -14.08 -18.35 -26.01
C LEU A 286 -13.93 -16.96 -25.41
N ASP A 287 -14.93 -16.08 -25.49
CA ASP A 287 -14.87 -14.73 -24.94
C ASP A 287 -14.69 -14.72 -23.41
N LEU A 288 -15.27 -15.69 -22.70
CA LEU A 288 -15.18 -15.89 -21.25
C LEU A 288 -13.83 -16.42 -20.76
N LEU A 289 -12.97 -16.89 -21.67
CA LEU A 289 -11.68 -17.50 -21.37
C LEU A 289 -10.53 -16.58 -21.80
N ALA A 290 -9.59 -16.28 -20.90
CA ALA A 290 -8.34 -15.60 -21.25
C ALA A 290 -7.49 -16.49 -22.16
N SER A 291 -7.33 -17.76 -21.78
CA SER A 291 -6.71 -18.85 -22.56
C SER A 291 -7.61 -20.07 -22.55
N ALA A 292 -7.58 -20.86 -23.62
CA ALA A 292 -8.47 -22.01 -23.77
C ALA A 292 -7.81 -23.16 -24.55
N HIS A 293 -8.14 -24.38 -24.17
CA HIS A 293 -7.97 -25.58 -24.97
C HIS A 293 -9.31 -26.34 -24.95
N ILE A 294 -9.99 -26.28 -26.09
CA ILE A 294 -11.25 -26.98 -26.34
C ILE A 294 -10.94 -28.08 -27.37
N ALA A 295 -11.23 -29.33 -27.06
CA ALA A 295 -10.94 -30.43 -27.97
C ALA A 295 -12.08 -31.44 -28.01
N LEU A 296 -12.37 -31.91 -29.23
CA LEU A 296 -13.26 -33.04 -29.50
C LEU A 296 -12.41 -34.20 -30.02
N ASN A 297 -12.52 -35.35 -29.37
CA ASN A 297 -11.94 -36.62 -29.81
C ASN A 297 -13.05 -37.66 -29.83
N ASP A 298 -13.58 -37.94 -31.02
CA ASP A 298 -14.86 -38.62 -31.22
C ASP A 298 -15.93 -38.00 -30.31
N ARG A 299 -16.35 -38.69 -29.25
CA ARG A 299 -17.41 -38.25 -28.32
C ARG A 299 -16.89 -37.61 -27.03
N LEU A 300 -15.58 -37.49 -26.85
CA LEU A 300 -15.01 -36.82 -25.69
C LEU A 300 -14.83 -35.33 -25.99
N LEU A 301 -15.49 -34.47 -25.22
CA LEU A 301 -15.32 -33.03 -25.25
C LEU A 301 -14.49 -32.59 -24.04
N VAL A 302 -13.34 -31.98 -24.28
CA VAL A 302 -12.50 -31.38 -23.26
C VAL A 302 -12.64 -29.86 -23.37
N VAL A 303 -12.93 -29.19 -22.25
CA VAL A 303 -12.93 -27.72 -22.15
C VAL A 303 -12.03 -27.34 -20.99
N SER A 304 -10.87 -26.78 -21.29
CA SER A 304 -9.91 -26.33 -20.29
C SER A 304 -9.39 -24.94 -20.59
N GLY A 305 -8.89 -24.23 -19.57
CA GLY A 305 -8.37 -22.89 -19.76
C GLY A 305 -8.41 -22.05 -18.49
N ARG A 306 -8.18 -20.74 -18.66
CA ARG A 306 -8.27 -19.75 -17.59
C ARG A 306 -9.40 -18.78 -17.91
N ALA A 307 -10.27 -18.50 -16.95
CA ALA A 307 -11.32 -17.51 -17.11
C ALA A 307 -10.74 -16.09 -17.32
N ALA A 308 -11.45 -15.26 -18.10
CA ALA A 308 -11.05 -13.88 -18.39
C ALA A 308 -11.31 -12.92 -17.22
N SER A 309 -12.34 -13.20 -16.42
CA SER A 309 -12.69 -12.43 -15.22
C SER A 309 -13.39 -13.33 -14.19
N PRO A 310 -13.57 -12.88 -12.94
CA PRO A 310 -14.28 -13.67 -11.94
C PRO A 310 -15.76 -13.89 -12.27
N GLU A 311 -16.40 -12.93 -12.92
CA GLU A 311 -17.75 -13.07 -13.47
C GLU A 311 -17.78 -14.11 -14.59
N ALA A 312 -16.78 -14.09 -15.48
CA ALA A 312 -16.65 -15.07 -16.55
C ALA A 312 -16.45 -16.48 -15.98
N TYR A 313 -15.62 -16.64 -14.94
CA TYR A 313 -15.42 -17.92 -14.24
C TYR A 313 -16.74 -18.47 -13.70
N ARG A 314 -17.50 -17.66 -12.95
CA ARG A 314 -18.80 -18.06 -12.38
C ARG A 314 -19.81 -18.42 -13.47
N THR A 315 -19.89 -17.60 -14.52
CA THR A 315 -20.83 -17.80 -15.64
C THR A 315 -20.50 -19.08 -16.39
N LEU A 316 -19.22 -19.30 -16.73
CA LEU A 316 -18.77 -20.49 -17.45
C LEU A 316 -18.95 -21.75 -16.62
N ASN A 317 -18.57 -21.75 -15.34
CA ASN A 317 -18.73 -22.95 -14.51
C ASN A 317 -20.20 -23.33 -14.32
N ALA A 318 -21.08 -22.38 -14.02
CA ALA A 318 -22.51 -22.64 -13.88
C ALA A 318 -23.10 -23.23 -15.17
N TYR A 319 -22.66 -22.72 -16.32
CA TYR A 319 -23.07 -23.29 -17.62
C TYR A 319 -22.53 -24.70 -17.81
N LEU A 320 -21.22 -24.92 -17.67
CA LEU A 320 -20.57 -26.23 -17.86
C LEU A 320 -21.00 -27.29 -16.84
N GLU A 321 -21.66 -26.93 -15.73
CA GLU A 321 -22.32 -27.89 -14.82
C GLU A 321 -23.63 -28.44 -15.39
N THR A 322 -24.34 -27.64 -16.17
CA THR A 322 -25.66 -27.99 -16.72
C THR A 322 -25.60 -28.42 -18.19
N TRP A 323 -24.51 -28.10 -18.88
CA TRP A 323 -24.32 -28.43 -20.28
C TRP A 323 -24.08 -29.93 -20.49
N ASN A 324 -25.00 -30.57 -21.22
CA ASN A 324 -24.94 -31.98 -21.58
C ASN A 324 -25.18 -32.17 -23.08
N PRO A 325 -24.16 -31.95 -23.93
CA PRO A 325 -24.28 -32.13 -25.37
C PRO A 325 -24.65 -33.59 -25.70
N PRO A 326 -25.76 -33.86 -26.43
CA PRO A 326 -26.23 -35.21 -26.68
C PRO A 326 -25.17 -36.11 -27.32
N GLY A 327 -24.82 -37.21 -26.67
CA GLY A 327 -23.87 -38.19 -27.19
C GLY A 327 -22.39 -37.83 -26.95
N PHE A 328 -22.10 -36.76 -26.21
CA PHE A 328 -20.74 -36.37 -25.82
C PHE A 328 -20.54 -36.48 -24.30
N VAL A 329 -19.29 -36.70 -23.89
CA VAL A 329 -18.88 -36.67 -22.48
C VAL A 329 -18.02 -35.43 -22.28
N LEU A 330 -18.44 -34.53 -21.39
CA LEU A 330 -17.72 -33.31 -21.05
C LEU A 330 -16.68 -33.58 -19.94
N GLN A 331 -15.43 -33.20 -20.19
CA GLN A 331 -14.38 -33.04 -19.20
C GLN A 331 -14.00 -31.57 -19.13
N LYS A 332 -14.09 -30.97 -17.93
CA LYS A 332 -13.81 -29.54 -17.74
C LYS A 332 -12.70 -29.29 -16.72
N SER A 333 -11.87 -28.30 -16.99
CA SER A 333 -10.85 -27.82 -16.05
C SER A 333 -10.61 -26.32 -16.28
N ILE A 334 -11.34 -25.49 -15.53
CA ILE A 334 -11.27 -24.03 -15.64
C ILE A 334 -10.48 -23.49 -14.44
N ALA A 335 -9.40 -22.77 -14.70
CA ALA A 335 -8.63 -22.05 -13.70
C ALA A 335 -9.22 -20.66 -13.42
N LEU A 336 -8.99 -20.16 -12.21
CA LEU A 336 -9.37 -18.82 -11.80
C LEU A 336 -8.65 -17.75 -12.65
N PRO A 337 -9.29 -16.58 -12.86
CA PRO A 337 -8.67 -15.46 -13.55
C PRO A 337 -7.52 -14.89 -12.71
N ILE A 338 -6.44 -14.44 -13.34
CA ILE A 338 -5.41 -13.65 -12.64
C ILE A 338 -5.88 -12.21 -12.54
N VAL A 339 -5.89 -11.65 -11.33
CA VAL A 339 -6.22 -10.25 -11.08
C VAL A 339 -5.00 -9.50 -10.56
N GLU A 340 -4.67 -8.38 -11.21
CA GLU A 340 -3.61 -7.46 -10.79
C GLU A 340 -4.12 -6.00 -10.81
N PRO A 341 -3.97 -5.23 -9.71
CA PRO A 341 -3.42 -5.64 -8.43
C PRO A 341 -4.38 -6.56 -7.65
N PHE A 342 -3.82 -7.57 -6.96
CA PHE A 342 -4.59 -8.47 -6.08
C PHE A 342 -4.86 -7.77 -4.74
N THR A 343 -6.10 -7.34 -4.52
CA THR A 343 -6.48 -6.49 -3.37
C THR A 343 -7.41 -7.17 -2.38
N LEU A 344 -7.22 -6.87 -1.10
CA LEU A 344 -8.14 -7.20 0.00
C LEU A 344 -8.25 -5.97 0.90
N THR A 345 -9.47 -5.51 1.15
CA THR A 345 -9.76 -4.39 2.05
C THR A 345 -10.52 -4.90 3.26
N VAL A 346 -10.03 -4.58 4.44
CA VAL A 346 -10.72 -4.85 5.71
C VAL A 346 -10.94 -3.51 6.40
N SER A 347 -12.20 -3.14 6.64
CA SER A 347 -12.56 -1.89 7.33
C SER A 347 -13.34 -2.16 8.59
N LYS A 348 -13.04 -1.44 9.67
CA LYS A 348 -13.76 -1.44 10.94
C LYS A 348 -14.29 -0.04 11.22
N SER A 349 -15.60 0.11 11.28
CA SER A 349 -16.25 1.38 11.65
C SER A 349 -17.49 1.12 12.48
N HIS A 350 -17.67 1.88 13.57
CA HIS A 350 -18.77 1.70 14.53
C HIS A 350 -19.00 0.24 14.97
N GLY A 351 -17.90 -0.52 15.14
CA GLY A 351 -17.93 -1.94 15.51
C GLY A 351 -18.35 -2.92 14.41
N ARG A 352 -18.69 -2.46 13.20
CA ARG A 352 -18.94 -3.31 12.02
C ARG A 352 -17.63 -3.55 11.27
N VAL A 353 -17.38 -4.80 10.91
CA VAL A 353 -16.24 -5.21 10.08
C VAL A 353 -16.76 -5.57 8.70
N THR A 354 -16.13 -5.01 7.66
CA THR A 354 -16.41 -5.32 6.27
C THR A 354 -15.12 -5.78 5.60
N VAL A 355 -15.20 -6.90 4.89
CA VAL A 355 -14.11 -7.47 4.08
C VAL A 355 -14.55 -7.48 2.63
N THR A 356 -13.79 -6.84 1.75
CA THR A 356 -14.03 -6.85 0.31
C THR A 356 -12.75 -7.11 -0.48
N GLY A 357 -12.86 -7.68 -1.67
CA GLY A 357 -11.73 -7.90 -2.58
C GLY A 357 -11.59 -9.35 -3.04
N PHE A 358 -10.36 -9.79 -3.26
CA PHE A 358 -10.04 -11.08 -3.86
C PHE A 358 -9.43 -12.07 -2.87
N VAL A 359 -9.74 -13.35 -3.07
CA VAL A 359 -9.22 -14.47 -2.27
C VAL A 359 -8.78 -15.61 -3.21
N PRO A 360 -7.67 -16.31 -2.92
CA PRO A 360 -7.15 -17.35 -3.83
C PRO A 360 -7.90 -18.68 -3.76
N THR A 361 -8.61 -18.94 -2.66
CA THR A 361 -9.21 -20.25 -2.34
C THR A 361 -10.35 -20.08 -1.34
N ASP A 362 -11.31 -21.00 -1.33
CA ASP A 362 -12.39 -21.04 -0.33
C ASP A 362 -11.85 -21.18 1.12
N ASP A 363 -10.73 -21.88 1.31
CA ASP A 363 -10.08 -22.01 2.61
C ASP A 363 -9.57 -20.65 3.13
N ALA A 364 -8.96 -19.85 2.25
CA ALA A 364 -8.51 -18.50 2.58
C ALA A 364 -9.68 -17.55 2.89
N GLU A 365 -10.79 -17.67 2.16
CA GLU A 365 -12.03 -16.94 2.47
C GLU A 365 -12.54 -17.29 3.87
N SER A 366 -12.58 -18.58 4.20
CA SER A 366 -13.02 -19.07 5.50
C SER A 366 -12.12 -18.58 6.65
N ASP A 367 -10.80 -18.68 6.48
CA ASP A 367 -9.80 -18.15 7.43
C ASP A 367 -9.98 -16.65 7.70
N ILE A 368 -10.23 -15.88 6.64
CA ILE A 368 -10.43 -14.42 6.71
C ILE A 368 -11.75 -14.08 7.39
N ALA A 369 -12.82 -14.81 7.08
CA ALA A 369 -14.13 -14.63 7.71
C ALA A 369 -14.07 -14.93 9.21
N GLU A 370 -13.39 -16.01 9.63
CA GLU A 370 -13.18 -16.35 11.04
C GLU A 370 -12.38 -15.25 11.76
N ALA A 371 -11.28 -14.78 11.15
CA ALA A 371 -10.49 -13.69 11.71
C ALA A 371 -11.28 -12.38 11.81
N ALA A 372 -12.12 -12.06 10.81
CA ALA A 372 -12.98 -10.88 10.82
C ALA A 372 -14.07 -10.98 11.90
N GLN A 373 -14.64 -12.17 12.11
CA GLN A 373 -15.60 -12.45 13.18
C GLN A 373 -14.99 -12.22 14.56
N ALA A 374 -13.72 -12.60 14.77
CA ALA A 374 -13.03 -12.43 16.05
C ALA A 374 -12.85 -10.96 16.47
N ILE A 375 -12.91 -10.02 15.53
CA ILE A 375 -12.71 -8.59 15.79
C ILE A 375 -13.99 -7.74 15.61
N ALA A 376 -15.08 -8.36 15.16
CA ALA A 376 -16.40 -7.74 15.13
C ALA A 376 -16.89 -7.51 16.58
N GLY A 377 -17.53 -6.36 16.84
CA GLY A 377 -17.86 -5.94 18.20
C GLY A 377 -18.85 -6.88 18.90
N ASN A 378 -18.60 -7.19 20.18
CA ASN A 378 -19.45 -8.02 21.04
C ASN A 378 -20.60 -7.22 21.72
N GLU A 379 -20.78 -5.94 21.39
CA GLU A 379 -21.81 -5.09 22.03
C GLU A 379 -23.19 -5.25 21.38
N GLU A 380 -24.15 -5.67 22.20
CA GLU A 380 -25.62 -5.70 22.00
C GLU A 380 -26.09 -5.72 20.53
N GLY A 381 -25.96 -6.91 19.95
CA GLY A 381 -26.48 -7.31 18.64
C GLY A 381 -25.35 -7.90 17.80
N ASP A 382 -25.38 -9.21 17.55
CA ASP A 382 -24.50 -9.91 16.61
C ASP A 382 -24.43 -9.13 15.28
N ARG A 383 -23.44 -8.25 15.13
CA ARG A 383 -23.15 -7.58 13.87
C ARG A 383 -22.17 -8.48 13.14
N GLU A 384 -22.73 -9.51 12.52
CA GLU A 384 -22.00 -10.42 11.64
C GLU A 384 -21.16 -9.60 10.63
N PRO A 385 -19.87 -9.93 10.46
CA PRO A 385 -19.02 -9.22 9.51
C PRO A 385 -19.57 -9.39 8.11
N VAL A 386 -19.50 -8.33 7.32
CA VAL A 386 -19.90 -8.38 5.91
C VAL A 386 -18.69 -8.83 5.10
N VAL A 387 -18.69 -10.08 4.64
CA VAL A 387 -17.62 -10.64 3.81
C VAL A 387 -18.11 -10.77 2.38
N GLU A 388 -17.65 -9.87 1.52
CA GLU A 388 -17.97 -9.82 0.09
C GLU A 388 -16.67 -10.01 -0.71
N THR A 389 -16.16 -11.25 -0.72
CA THR A 389 -14.94 -11.59 -1.46
C THR A 389 -15.23 -12.32 -2.76
N THR A 390 -14.25 -12.39 -3.65
CA THR A 390 -14.36 -13.06 -4.94
C THR A 390 -13.11 -13.90 -5.21
N LEU A 391 -13.30 -15.14 -5.64
CA LEU A 391 -12.19 -16.04 -5.99
C LEU A 391 -11.43 -15.53 -7.22
N ALA A 392 -10.11 -15.42 -7.10
CA ALA A 392 -9.20 -15.09 -8.20
C ALA A 392 -7.77 -15.62 -7.93
N ASP A 393 -7.01 -15.86 -8.99
CA ASP A 393 -5.57 -16.04 -8.93
C ASP A 393 -4.84 -14.69 -8.91
N GLY A 394 -3.54 -14.69 -8.60
CA GLY A 394 -2.71 -13.48 -8.52
C GLY A 394 -2.30 -13.09 -7.09
N ALA A 395 -2.76 -13.84 -6.09
CA ALA A 395 -2.35 -13.66 -4.71
C ALA A 395 -0.84 -13.91 -4.54
N PRO A 396 -0.09 -12.99 -3.90
CA PRO A 396 1.32 -13.23 -3.60
C PRO A 396 1.54 -14.39 -2.62
N PRO A 397 2.74 -14.99 -2.60
CA PRO A 397 3.08 -16.02 -1.62
C PRO A 397 2.87 -15.53 -0.18
N GLY A 398 2.15 -16.30 0.64
CA GLY A 398 1.88 -15.95 2.03
C GLY A 398 0.67 -15.03 2.26
N PHE A 399 -0.14 -14.76 1.21
CA PHE A 399 -1.31 -13.88 1.29
C PHE A 399 -2.25 -14.15 2.47
N GLY A 400 -2.61 -15.41 2.74
CA GLY A 400 -3.50 -15.74 3.87
C GLY A 400 -2.92 -15.33 5.24
N ALA A 401 -1.60 -15.46 5.41
CA ALA A 401 -0.93 -15.00 6.63
C ALA A 401 -0.90 -13.47 6.73
N ALA A 402 -0.68 -12.78 5.60
CA ALA A 402 -0.72 -11.31 5.54
C ALA A 402 -2.14 -10.76 5.79
N ALA A 403 -3.18 -11.41 5.26
CA ALA A 403 -4.56 -11.05 5.51
C ALA A 403 -4.93 -11.20 6.99
N ARG A 404 -4.57 -12.32 7.63
CA ARG A 404 -4.77 -12.52 9.08
C ARG A 404 -3.98 -11.51 9.92
N PHE A 405 -2.75 -11.20 9.51
CA PHE A 405 -1.95 -10.15 10.15
C PHE A 405 -2.63 -8.77 10.04
N ALA A 406 -3.14 -8.40 8.86
CA ALA A 406 -3.89 -7.17 8.65
C ALA A 406 -5.13 -7.05 9.53
N ILE A 407 -5.89 -8.15 9.67
CA ILE A 407 -7.07 -8.21 10.56
C ILE A 407 -6.66 -8.11 12.03
N GLY A 408 -5.55 -8.75 12.42
CA GLY A 408 -4.99 -8.65 13.77
C GLY A 408 -4.53 -7.23 14.12
N LEU A 409 -3.96 -6.49 13.16
CA LEU A 409 -3.67 -5.06 13.32
C LEU A 409 -4.97 -4.25 13.46
N LEU A 410 -5.98 -4.52 12.64
CA LEU A 410 -7.27 -3.83 12.71
C LEU A 410 -8.01 -4.07 14.05
N ALA A 411 -7.78 -5.21 14.70
CA ALA A 411 -8.31 -5.51 16.03
C ALA A 411 -7.91 -4.47 17.09
N LYS A 412 -6.73 -3.86 16.91
CA LYS A 412 -6.11 -2.88 17.82
C LYS A 412 -6.55 -1.44 17.54
N LEU A 413 -7.34 -1.23 16.48
CA LEU A 413 -7.94 0.05 16.12
C LEU A 413 -9.37 0.16 16.67
N ASP A 414 -9.75 1.36 17.08
CA ASP A 414 -11.14 1.71 17.38
C ASP A 414 -11.93 1.78 16.07
N GLU A 415 -11.45 2.62 15.14
CA GLU A 415 -11.89 2.67 13.74
C GLU A 415 -10.69 2.69 12.81
N GLY A 416 -10.81 2.04 11.64
CA GLY A 416 -9.74 2.04 10.65
C GLY A 416 -9.98 1.15 9.44
N THR A 417 -8.98 1.14 8.55
CA THR A 417 -8.96 0.35 7.33
C THR A 417 -7.57 -0.23 7.14
N ALA A 418 -7.53 -1.51 6.77
CA ALA A 418 -6.36 -2.22 6.30
C ALA A 418 -6.57 -2.60 4.83
N LEU A 419 -5.74 -2.07 3.93
CA LEU A 419 -5.76 -2.39 2.50
C LEU A 419 -4.50 -3.17 2.14
N LEU A 420 -4.66 -4.43 1.77
CA LEU A 420 -3.61 -5.27 1.21
C LEU A 420 -3.69 -5.19 -0.31
N SER A 421 -2.65 -4.68 -0.98
CA SER A 421 -2.56 -4.58 -2.44
C SER A 421 -1.24 -5.22 -2.90
N GLY A 422 -1.31 -6.43 -3.45
CA GLY A 422 -0.13 -7.24 -3.69
C GLY A 422 0.62 -7.51 -2.38
N THR A 423 1.88 -7.09 -2.30
CA THR A 423 2.74 -7.23 -1.10
C THR A 423 2.72 -6.00 -0.19
N HIS A 424 1.96 -4.95 -0.52
CA HIS A 424 1.88 -3.71 0.24
C HIS A 424 0.62 -3.69 1.10
N LEU A 425 0.77 -3.66 2.42
CA LEU A 425 -0.32 -3.44 3.37
C LEU A 425 -0.33 -1.97 3.79
N THR A 426 -1.45 -1.26 3.64
CA THR A 426 -1.62 0.07 4.23
C THR A 426 -2.63 0.01 5.37
N LEU A 427 -2.24 0.54 6.53
CA LEU A 427 -3.10 0.60 7.71
C LEU A 427 -3.34 2.05 8.08
N SER A 428 -4.61 2.43 8.24
CA SER A 428 -5.00 3.78 8.67
C SER A 428 -6.13 3.73 9.68
N GLY A 429 -6.12 4.61 10.68
CA GLY A 429 -7.18 4.68 11.69
C GLY A 429 -6.70 5.22 13.03
N THR A 430 -7.52 5.06 14.06
CA THR A 430 -7.23 5.47 15.44
C THR A 430 -7.03 4.23 16.30
N ALA A 431 -5.92 4.16 17.03
CA ALA A 431 -5.70 3.08 17.99
C ALA A 431 -6.72 3.13 19.14
N ALA A 432 -7.15 1.97 19.61
CA ALA A 432 -8.13 1.87 20.71
C ALA A 432 -7.57 2.37 22.04
N THR A 433 -6.30 2.07 22.32
CA THR A 433 -5.60 2.52 23.53
C THR A 433 -4.16 2.93 23.21
N SER A 434 -3.49 3.62 24.14
CA SER A 434 -2.06 3.94 24.00
C SER A 434 -1.19 2.67 23.96
N GLY A 435 -1.60 1.61 24.66
CA GLY A 435 -0.91 0.32 24.63
C GLY A 435 -1.06 -0.36 23.28
N ASP A 436 -2.28 -0.37 22.73
CA ASP A 436 -2.54 -0.92 21.41
C ASP A 436 -1.78 -0.16 20.30
N PHE A 437 -1.63 1.17 20.42
CA PHE A 437 -0.80 1.95 19.50
C PHE A 437 0.67 1.50 19.49
N LEU A 438 1.26 1.23 20.65
CA LEU A 438 2.65 0.77 20.75
C LEU A 438 2.81 -0.67 20.23
N GLU A 439 1.84 -1.55 20.51
CA GLU A 439 1.83 -2.90 19.95
C GLU A 439 1.69 -2.88 18.41
N LEU A 440 0.88 -1.97 17.88
CA LEU A 440 0.75 -1.73 16.45
C LEU A 440 2.07 -1.28 15.83
N GLU A 441 2.75 -0.29 16.39
CA GLU A 441 4.06 0.15 15.87
C GLU A 441 5.09 -0.99 15.88
N ALA A 442 5.11 -1.80 16.95
CA ALA A 442 5.99 -2.97 17.03
C ALA A 442 5.66 -4.04 15.99
N ALA A 443 4.37 -4.29 15.74
CA ALA A 443 3.92 -5.25 14.74
C ALA A 443 4.21 -4.75 13.31
N ILE A 444 3.97 -3.46 13.03
CA ILE A 444 4.28 -2.81 11.75
C ILE A 444 5.78 -2.89 11.43
N ALA A 445 6.64 -2.75 12.45
CA ALA A 445 8.09 -2.90 12.30
C ALA A 445 8.54 -4.34 11.97
N ASN A 446 7.68 -5.34 12.19
CA ASN A 446 7.97 -6.75 11.97
C ASN A 446 6.87 -7.43 11.11
N PRO A 447 6.70 -7.01 9.83
CA PRO A 447 5.66 -7.56 8.98
C PRO A 447 5.96 -9.00 8.53
N PRO A 448 4.95 -9.73 8.01
CA PRO A 448 5.14 -11.03 7.37
C PRO A 448 6.21 -10.98 6.27
N ALA A 449 6.96 -12.07 6.10
CA ALA A 449 8.06 -12.14 5.13
C ALA A 449 7.57 -11.83 3.70
N GLY A 450 8.22 -10.87 3.04
CA GLY A 450 7.87 -10.44 1.68
C GLY A 450 6.80 -9.34 1.61
N TYR A 451 6.31 -8.84 2.75
CA TYR A 451 5.34 -7.75 2.83
C TYR A 451 5.93 -6.52 3.51
N ASP A 452 5.44 -5.34 3.12
CA ASP A 452 5.70 -4.07 3.82
C ASP A 452 4.39 -3.44 4.27
N VAL A 453 4.49 -2.58 5.29
CA VAL A 453 3.34 -1.98 5.95
C VAL A 453 3.48 -0.46 5.98
N GLY A 454 2.59 0.25 5.29
CA GLY A 454 2.42 1.68 5.42
C GLY A 454 1.63 2.03 6.68
N ASN A 455 2.20 2.88 7.54
CA ASN A 455 1.58 3.31 8.79
C ASN A 455 0.90 4.68 8.64
N GLY A 456 -0.43 4.70 8.72
CA GLY A 456 -1.28 5.88 8.85
C GLY A 456 -2.13 5.86 10.13
N VAL A 457 -1.70 5.14 11.15
CA VAL A 457 -2.40 5.04 12.44
C VAL A 457 -2.07 6.24 13.32
N THR A 458 -3.08 6.74 14.05
CA THR A 458 -2.91 7.78 15.06
C THR A 458 -3.19 7.24 16.47
N PRO A 459 -2.60 7.84 17.53
CA PRO A 459 -2.92 7.50 18.91
C PRO A 459 -4.41 7.73 19.26
N PRO A 460 -4.95 7.09 20.31
CA PRO A 460 -6.35 7.27 20.71
C PRO A 460 -6.70 8.74 20.95
N ALA A 461 -7.89 9.16 20.53
CA ALA A 461 -8.36 10.53 20.73
C ALA A 461 -8.80 10.74 22.18
N ILE A 462 -8.16 11.68 22.89
CA ILE A 462 -8.42 11.97 24.29
C ILE A 462 -9.24 13.25 24.40
N THR A 463 -10.48 13.15 24.87
CA THR A 463 -11.37 14.30 25.04
C THR A 463 -12.06 14.28 26.41
N PRO A 464 -11.87 15.30 27.28
CA PRO A 464 -10.94 16.42 27.11
C PRO A 464 -9.48 15.96 27.21
N TYR A 465 -8.57 16.64 26.49
CA TYR A 465 -7.14 16.34 26.57
C TYR A 465 -6.59 16.64 27.97
N VAL A 466 -5.85 15.73 28.58
CA VAL A 466 -5.31 15.90 29.95
C VAL A 466 -3.82 15.60 29.99
N TRP A 467 -3.07 16.50 30.63
CA TRP A 467 -1.65 16.33 30.94
C TRP A 467 -1.34 16.98 32.30
N SER A 468 -0.44 16.41 33.09
CA SER A 468 -0.02 17.03 34.37
C SER A 468 1.43 16.75 34.70
N MET A 469 1.99 17.65 35.53
CA MET A 469 3.28 17.47 36.18
C MET A 469 3.13 17.74 37.68
N THR A 470 3.64 16.84 38.50
CA THR A 470 3.57 16.93 39.96
C THR A 470 4.97 16.91 40.54
N LYS A 471 5.25 17.83 41.47
CA LYS A 471 6.47 17.89 42.27
C LYS A 471 6.18 17.49 43.71
N ASP A 472 6.87 16.47 44.19
CA ASP A 472 6.96 16.14 45.60
C ASP A 472 8.38 16.37 46.14
N ALA A 473 8.71 15.85 47.32
CA ALA A 473 10.00 16.07 47.97
C ALA A 473 11.17 15.30 47.32
N GLU A 474 10.90 14.27 46.51
CA GLU A 474 11.92 13.35 45.97
C GLU A 474 11.94 13.33 44.43
N GLN A 475 10.81 13.58 43.79
CA GLN A 475 10.65 13.39 42.34
C GLN A 475 9.66 14.36 41.68
N LEU A 476 9.83 14.49 40.37
CA LEU A 476 8.85 15.04 39.44
C LEU A 476 8.17 13.88 38.68
N THR A 477 6.85 13.87 38.68
CA THR A 477 6.05 12.89 37.93
C THR A 477 5.29 13.56 36.79
N ILE A 478 5.44 13.04 35.57
CA ILE A 478 4.66 13.45 34.40
C ILE A 478 3.56 12.41 34.16
N ALA A 479 2.31 12.86 33.95
CA ALA A 479 1.17 11.99 33.70
C ALA A 479 0.22 12.56 32.62
N GLY A 480 -0.73 11.74 32.16
CA GLY A 480 -1.68 12.10 31.11
C GLY A 480 -1.20 11.66 29.73
N SER A 481 -1.48 12.46 28.70
CA SER A 481 -1.22 12.09 27.30
C SER A 481 -0.18 13.00 26.64
N ALA A 482 0.62 12.43 25.74
CA ALA A 482 1.47 13.14 24.80
C ALA A 482 1.02 12.86 23.34
N PRO A 483 1.03 13.85 22.42
CA PRO A 483 0.53 13.66 21.05
C PRO A 483 1.34 12.69 20.20
N SER A 484 2.63 12.52 20.52
CA SER A 484 3.55 11.61 19.85
C SER A 484 4.70 11.25 20.78
N GLU A 485 5.41 10.16 20.47
CA GLU A 485 6.61 9.76 21.22
C GLU A 485 7.72 10.81 21.08
N ALA A 486 7.82 11.50 19.93
CA ALA A 486 8.76 12.61 19.75
C ALA A 486 8.45 13.77 20.71
N THR A 487 7.17 14.14 20.85
CA THR A 487 6.74 15.17 21.81
C THR A 487 6.98 14.73 23.25
N ARG A 488 6.69 13.46 23.58
CA ARG A 488 6.92 12.89 24.91
C ARG A 488 8.40 12.93 25.30
N ALA A 489 9.29 12.51 24.38
CA ALA A 489 10.72 12.57 24.57
C ALA A 489 11.22 14.03 24.73
N ALA A 490 10.69 14.96 23.93
CA ALA A 490 11.02 16.38 24.04
C ALA A 490 10.59 16.98 25.39
N ILE A 491 9.40 16.63 25.88
CA ILE A 491 8.93 17.01 27.22
C ILE A 491 9.87 16.47 28.28
N ARG A 492 10.21 15.18 28.24
CA ARG A 492 11.13 14.55 29.20
C ARG A 492 12.48 15.27 29.22
N ALA A 493 13.05 15.58 28.06
CA ALA A 493 14.33 16.29 27.96
C ALA A 493 14.27 17.71 28.56
N VAL A 494 13.17 18.44 28.36
CA VAL A 494 12.97 19.77 28.95
C VAL A 494 12.84 19.70 30.47
N VAL A 495 12.12 18.69 30.98
CA VAL A 495 11.89 18.54 32.42
C VAL A 495 13.14 18.05 33.15
N ASP A 496 13.90 17.12 32.56
CA ASP A 496 15.16 16.61 33.12
C ASP A 496 16.21 17.71 33.29
N GLY A 497 16.27 18.67 32.36
CA GLY A 497 17.14 19.85 32.50
C GLY A 497 16.71 20.82 33.60
N SER A 498 15.48 20.69 34.11
CA SER A 498 14.86 21.61 35.08
C SER A 498 14.68 20.98 36.47
N SER A 499 14.85 19.66 36.61
CA SER A 499 14.53 18.88 37.82
C SER A 499 15.59 18.97 38.92
N GLY A 500 16.80 19.45 38.61
CA GLY A 500 17.89 19.53 39.59
C GLY A 500 18.28 18.15 40.13
N GLU A 501 18.22 17.96 41.46
CA GLU A 501 18.50 16.66 42.11
C GLU A 501 17.26 15.74 42.22
N LEU A 502 16.07 16.19 41.80
CA LEU A 502 14.84 15.39 41.87
C LEU A 502 14.83 14.31 40.79
N GLY A 503 14.39 13.11 41.15
CA GLY A 503 14.16 12.03 40.18
C GLY A 503 13.03 12.37 39.20
N LEU A 504 13.12 11.91 37.96
CA LEU A 504 12.06 12.10 36.95
C LEU A 504 11.36 10.78 36.63
N VAL A 505 10.05 10.72 36.88
CA VAL A 505 9.19 9.58 36.54
C VAL A 505 8.16 10.01 35.50
N ASP A 506 8.21 9.40 34.32
CA ASP A 506 7.23 9.65 33.26
C ASP A 506 6.24 8.49 33.15
N ARG A 507 4.98 8.75 33.49
CA ARG A 507 3.82 7.84 33.37
C ARG A 507 2.86 8.26 32.26
N SER A 508 3.26 9.19 31.39
CA SER A 508 2.43 9.62 30.27
C SER A 508 2.28 8.51 29.23
N GLY A 509 1.07 8.40 28.67
CA GLY A 509 0.76 7.59 27.49
C GLY A 509 0.73 8.45 26.23
N LEU A 510 0.52 7.81 25.08
CA LEU A 510 0.30 8.49 23.82
C LEU A 510 -1.20 8.72 23.58
N GLY A 511 -1.58 9.93 23.18
CA GLY A 511 -2.96 10.28 22.91
C GLY A 511 -3.07 11.50 22.02
N SER A 512 -3.99 11.46 21.06
CA SER A 512 -4.31 12.55 20.15
C SER A 512 -5.46 13.42 20.70
N GLY A 513 -5.86 14.47 19.97
CA GLY A 513 -6.95 15.38 20.39
C GLY A 513 -6.49 16.69 21.04
N LEU A 514 -5.18 16.92 21.16
CA LEU A 514 -4.65 18.24 21.48
C LEU A 514 -4.91 19.20 20.30
N ASP A 515 -5.39 20.40 20.59
CA ASP A 515 -5.51 21.47 19.59
C ASP A 515 -4.13 21.73 18.95
N ALA A 516 -4.06 21.70 17.62
CA ALA A 516 -2.83 21.89 16.87
C ALA A 516 -2.16 23.26 17.10
N ALA A 517 -2.90 24.26 17.61
CA ALA A 517 -2.36 25.56 17.99
C ALA A 517 -1.53 25.53 19.30
N ILE A 518 -1.64 24.46 20.10
CA ILE A 518 -1.00 24.34 21.42
C ILE A 518 0.29 23.52 21.33
N ASP A 519 1.42 24.14 21.69
CA ASP A 519 2.70 23.44 21.87
C ASP A 519 2.81 22.86 23.29
N LEU A 520 2.61 21.55 23.42
CA LEU A 520 2.70 20.86 24.71
C LEU A 520 4.11 20.90 25.31
N VAL A 521 5.18 21.02 24.50
CA VAL A 521 6.55 21.16 25.00
C VAL A 521 6.73 22.52 25.67
N ALA A 522 6.13 23.58 25.10
CA ALA A 522 6.10 24.90 25.72
C ALA A 522 5.26 24.92 27.00
N VAL A 523 4.12 24.21 27.04
CA VAL A 523 3.32 24.02 28.25
C VAL A 523 4.15 23.31 29.33
N ALA A 524 4.86 22.24 28.97
CA ALA A 524 5.71 21.50 29.92
C ALA A 524 6.86 22.36 30.48
N ARG A 525 7.45 23.23 29.66
CA ARG A 525 8.48 24.18 30.11
C ARG A 525 7.92 25.17 31.13
N LYS A 526 6.71 25.70 30.88
CA LYS A 526 6.01 26.60 31.81
C LYS A 526 5.64 25.89 33.10
N ALA A 527 5.14 24.66 33.01
CA ALA A 527 4.86 23.83 34.19
C ALA A 527 6.13 23.58 35.03
N ALA A 528 7.26 23.27 34.41
CA ALA A 528 8.53 23.09 35.11
C ALA A 528 9.02 24.38 35.78
N ALA A 529 8.91 25.54 35.12
CA ALA A 529 9.24 26.83 35.72
C ALA A 529 8.35 27.18 36.92
N ILE A 530 7.03 26.93 36.82
CA ILE A 530 6.09 27.10 37.93
C ILE A 530 6.45 26.19 39.11
N LEU A 531 6.72 24.90 38.85
CA LEU A 531 7.07 23.94 39.90
C LEU A 531 8.46 24.22 40.51
N ALA A 532 9.34 24.96 39.85
CA ALA A 532 10.62 25.39 40.43
C ALA A 532 10.42 26.35 41.61
N GLU A 533 9.38 27.19 41.56
CA GLU A 533 9.03 28.16 42.60
C GLU A 533 8.20 27.56 43.76
N LEU A 534 7.78 26.30 43.64
CA LEU A 534 6.96 25.60 44.64
C LEU A 534 7.79 24.54 45.38
N ASP A 535 7.53 24.36 46.68
CA ASP A 535 8.13 23.27 47.45
C ASP A 535 7.50 21.93 47.06
N VAL A 536 6.17 21.94 46.95
CA VAL A 536 5.33 20.82 46.47
C VAL A 536 4.15 21.40 45.68
N GLY A 537 3.74 20.73 44.61
CA GLY A 537 2.61 21.20 43.81
C GLY A 537 2.29 20.34 42.59
N GLU A 538 1.16 20.63 41.96
CA GLU A 538 0.73 20.06 40.69
C GLU A 538 0.41 21.18 39.71
N VAL A 539 0.93 21.05 38.49
CA VAL A 539 0.48 21.81 37.33
C VAL A 539 -0.34 20.88 36.45
N ARG A 540 -1.59 21.24 36.20
CA ARG A 540 -2.55 20.41 35.47
C ARG A 540 -3.08 21.16 34.25
N PHE A 541 -2.94 20.53 33.09
CA PHE A 541 -3.45 21.01 31.81
C PHE A 541 -4.67 20.18 31.39
N VAL A 542 -5.83 20.83 31.23
CA VAL A 542 -7.09 20.18 30.81
C VAL A 542 -7.72 20.97 29.67
N GLY A 543 -7.89 20.34 28.52
CA GLY A 543 -8.37 20.96 27.28
C GLY A 543 -7.35 22.00 26.79
N ASN A 544 -7.54 23.25 27.18
CA ASN A 544 -6.61 24.36 26.93
C ASN A 544 -6.27 25.17 28.20
N SER A 545 -6.73 24.74 29.38
CA SER A 545 -6.58 25.47 30.63
C SER A 545 -5.43 24.90 31.47
N LEU A 546 -4.53 25.77 31.93
CA LEU A 546 -3.42 25.41 32.82
C LEU A 546 -3.71 25.88 34.25
N SER A 547 -3.96 24.94 35.16
CA SER A 547 -4.18 25.19 36.58
C SER A 547 -2.96 24.81 37.41
N VAL A 548 -2.79 25.46 38.56
CA VAL A 548 -1.68 25.23 39.50
C VAL A 548 -2.22 25.11 40.91
N THR A 549 -1.75 24.11 41.64
CA THR A 549 -1.99 23.96 43.08
C THR A 549 -0.68 23.67 43.79
N GLY A 550 -0.47 24.19 45.01
CA GLY A 550 0.75 23.89 45.75
C GLY A 550 1.07 24.80 46.92
N LYS A 551 2.32 24.69 47.39
CA LYS A 551 2.87 25.51 48.47
C LYS A 551 4.12 26.22 47.99
N ALA A 552 4.13 27.55 48.10
CA ALA A 552 5.30 28.38 47.87
C ALA A 552 5.99 28.69 49.19
N SER A 553 7.32 28.72 49.18
CA SER A 553 8.14 29.00 50.37
C SER A 553 8.11 30.47 50.79
N THR A 554 7.80 31.38 49.85
CA THR A 554 7.79 32.84 50.07
C THR A 554 6.64 33.51 49.30
N ALA A 555 6.31 34.75 49.68
CA ALA A 555 5.33 35.57 48.95
C ALA A 555 5.85 35.91 47.54
N GLU A 556 7.16 36.09 47.41
CA GLU A 556 7.87 36.39 46.18
C GLU A 556 7.79 35.21 45.20
N ALA A 557 8.02 33.97 45.67
CA ALA A 557 7.87 32.77 44.86
C ALA A 557 6.43 32.60 44.33
N ASN A 558 5.42 32.90 45.16
CA ASN A 558 4.03 32.92 44.69
C ASN A 558 3.76 34.00 43.62
N ALA A 559 4.37 35.19 43.75
CA ALA A 559 4.29 36.22 42.73
C ALA A 559 4.99 35.78 41.42
N MET A 560 6.12 35.07 41.50
CA MET A 560 6.79 34.50 40.33
C MET A 560 5.92 33.48 39.60
N VAL A 561 5.23 32.59 40.33
CA VAL A 561 4.24 31.68 39.72
C VAL A 561 3.12 32.45 39.01
N GLY A 562 2.64 33.55 39.62
CA GLY A 562 1.67 34.46 39.01
C GLY A 562 2.15 35.01 37.66
N ASN A 563 3.41 35.48 37.59
CA ASN A 563 4.01 36.00 36.36
C ASN A 563 4.16 34.93 35.27
N GLU A 564 4.49 33.70 35.65
CA GLU A 564 4.54 32.58 34.70
C GLU A 564 3.14 32.25 34.14
N LEU A 565 2.10 32.33 34.99
CA LEU A 565 0.70 32.13 34.58
C LEU A 565 0.10 33.28 33.76
N ASP A 566 0.69 34.47 33.81
CA ASP A 566 0.29 35.60 32.97
C ASP A 566 1.00 35.59 31.60
N SER A 567 2.05 34.77 31.44
CA SER A 567 2.87 34.66 30.23
C SER A 567 2.77 33.25 29.60
N LEU A 568 1.55 32.77 29.38
CA LEU A 568 1.29 31.43 28.87
C LEU A 568 1.54 31.29 27.36
N PRO A 569 1.84 30.06 26.87
CA PRO A 569 2.00 29.79 25.44
C PRO A 569 0.70 30.07 24.66
N ALA A 570 0.83 30.26 23.34
CA ALA A 570 -0.33 30.49 22.47
C ALA A 570 -1.36 29.34 22.59
N GLY A 571 -2.65 29.70 22.60
CA GLY A 571 -3.76 28.75 22.71
C GLY A 571 -4.05 28.26 24.13
N VAL A 572 -3.19 28.55 25.12
CA VAL A 572 -3.35 28.14 26.52
C VAL A 572 -3.97 29.28 27.33
N VAL A 573 -4.98 28.96 28.15
CA VAL A 573 -5.62 29.91 29.05
C VAL A 573 -5.24 29.64 30.50
N LYS A 574 -5.23 30.70 31.31
CA LYS A 574 -4.97 30.60 32.75
C LYS A 574 -6.15 29.93 33.44
N GLY A 575 -5.86 28.83 34.13
CA GLY A 575 -6.80 28.10 34.97
C GLY A 575 -6.84 28.62 36.42
N SER A 576 -7.25 27.75 37.33
CA SER A 576 -7.22 28.04 38.77
C SER A 576 -5.79 28.08 39.31
N SER A 577 -5.53 28.99 40.24
CA SER A 577 -4.24 29.12 40.93
C SER A 577 -4.49 29.09 42.43
N GLU A 578 -4.30 27.93 43.04
CA GLU A 578 -4.49 27.70 44.48
C GLU A 578 -3.15 27.42 45.15
N ILE A 579 -2.41 28.49 45.44
CA ILE A 579 -1.08 28.42 46.03
C ILE A 579 -1.13 28.99 47.44
N SER A 580 -0.69 28.20 48.42
CA SER A 580 -0.51 28.66 49.78
C SER A 580 0.88 29.27 49.93
N ALA A 581 0.96 30.53 50.34
CA ALA A 581 2.21 31.27 50.54
C ALA A 581 2.17 32.12 51.82
N PRO A 582 3.32 32.37 52.49
CA PRO A 582 3.42 33.34 53.59
C PRO A 582 3.06 34.77 53.13
N ALA A 583 2.66 35.64 54.07
CA ALA A 583 2.38 37.05 53.77
C ALA A 583 3.67 37.86 53.54
N ALA A 584 3.60 38.89 52.69
CA ALA A 584 4.71 39.79 52.37
C ALA A 584 5.11 40.67 53.58
N PHE A 585 6.41 40.91 53.72
CA PHE A 585 7.02 41.68 54.81
C PHE A 585 6.59 43.15 54.80
N ARG A 586 6.15 43.67 55.95
CA ARG A 586 5.75 45.07 56.14
C ARG A 586 6.33 45.63 57.43
N PHE A 587 6.95 46.81 57.39
CA PHE A 587 7.42 47.52 58.59
C PHE A 587 7.21 49.02 58.43
N PHE A 588 6.73 49.71 59.45
CA PHE A 588 6.60 51.17 59.38
C PHE A 588 6.93 51.87 60.71
N VAL A 589 7.35 53.12 60.57
CA VAL A 589 7.69 54.03 61.66
C VAL A 589 6.90 55.31 61.49
N GLU A 590 5.96 55.57 62.40
CA GLU A 590 5.22 56.82 62.44
C GLU A 590 5.81 57.77 63.47
N ARG A 591 6.19 58.97 63.04
CA ARG A 591 6.71 60.04 63.88
C ARG A 591 5.62 61.09 64.16
N GLY A 592 5.10 61.07 65.38
CA GLY A 592 4.23 62.10 65.94
C GLY A 592 5.00 63.24 66.64
N LEU A 593 4.28 64.17 67.27
CA LEU A 593 4.88 65.30 68.00
C LEU A 593 5.63 64.87 69.27
N ASP A 594 5.02 63.99 70.06
CA ASP A 594 5.58 63.46 71.31
C ASP A 594 5.70 61.92 71.31
N THR A 595 5.02 61.24 70.39
CA THR A 595 5.00 59.78 70.25
C THR A 595 5.77 59.31 69.01
N VAL A 596 6.29 58.08 69.07
CA VAL A 596 6.81 57.34 67.90
C VAL A 596 6.20 55.96 67.92
N THR A 597 5.60 55.54 66.81
CA THR A 597 5.05 54.20 66.67
C THR A 597 5.95 53.36 65.77
N LEU A 598 6.33 52.18 66.24
CA LEU A 598 6.99 51.13 65.47
C LEU A 598 5.99 49.98 65.31
N ASP A 599 5.75 49.53 64.09
CA ASP A 599 4.79 48.45 63.84
C ASP A 599 5.16 47.67 62.56
N GLY A 600 4.72 46.43 62.49
CA GLY A 600 4.99 45.48 61.41
C GLY A 600 5.84 44.28 61.81
N ASP A 601 6.37 43.61 60.79
CA ASP A 601 7.02 42.31 60.83
C ASP A 601 8.49 42.40 61.28
N LEU A 602 8.91 41.48 62.14
CA LEU A 602 10.28 41.30 62.59
C LEU A 602 10.78 39.89 62.30
N ALA A 603 12.07 39.77 61.96
CA ALA A 603 12.71 38.47 61.74
C ALA A 603 12.86 37.64 63.02
N ASP A 604 13.24 38.31 64.12
CA ASP A 604 13.51 37.66 65.40
C ASP A 604 13.50 38.67 66.56
N GLU A 605 13.65 38.15 67.79
CA GLU A 605 13.75 38.98 69.00
C GLU A 605 15.02 39.84 69.05
N ALA A 606 16.08 39.41 68.35
CA ALA A 606 17.34 40.16 68.30
C ALA A 606 17.17 41.45 67.47
N MET A 607 16.38 41.39 66.39
CA MET A 607 15.94 42.52 65.60
C MET A 607 15.11 43.48 66.46
N ARG A 608 14.09 42.99 67.20
CA ARG A 608 13.28 43.84 68.10
C ARG A 608 14.16 44.66 69.04
N LYS A 609 15.09 43.98 69.72
CA LYS A 609 16.03 44.64 70.65
C LYS A 609 16.91 45.68 69.96
N ALA A 610 17.37 45.41 68.74
CA ALA A 610 18.18 46.34 67.98
C ALA A 610 17.40 47.60 67.57
N LEU A 611 16.17 47.42 67.07
CA LEU A 611 15.27 48.51 66.69
C LEU A 611 14.90 49.38 67.89
N ARG A 612 14.60 48.74 69.03
CA ARG A 612 14.29 49.47 70.27
C ARG A 612 15.45 50.35 70.72
N ASN A 613 16.68 49.81 70.74
CA ASN A 613 17.86 50.58 71.09
C ASN A 613 18.12 51.75 70.12
N ALA A 614 17.90 51.54 68.82
CA ALA A 614 18.06 52.58 67.81
C ALA A 614 17.02 53.70 68.00
N ALA A 615 15.75 53.34 68.26
CA ALA A 615 14.69 54.30 68.53
C ALA A 615 14.94 55.09 69.83
N ASP A 616 15.33 54.43 70.93
CA ASP A 616 15.65 55.09 72.19
C ASP A 616 16.81 56.10 72.02
N ARG A 617 17.82 55.76 71.20
CA ARG A 617 18.93 56.67 70.88
C ARG A 617 18.51 57.86 70.04
N ALA A 618 17.71 57.64 69.01
CA ALA A 618 17.30 58.66 68.05
C ALA A 618 16.22 59.62 68.59
N PHE A 619 15.27 59.11 69.39
CA PHE A 619 14.13 59.89 69.87
C PHE A 619 14.23 60.30 71.35
N GLY A 620 15.20 59.77 72.10
CA GLY A 620 15.42 60.13 73.50
C GLY A 620 14.24 59.73 74.39
N LYS A 621 13.73 60.66 75.21
CA LYS A 621 12.59 60.44 76.12
C LYS A 621 11.21 60.56 75.45
N ALA A 622 11.10 60.29 74.15
CA ALA A 622 9.81 60.23 73.47
C ALA A 622 9.04 58.96 73.88
N ASP A 623 7.70 59.01 73.80
CA ASP A 623 6.88 57.82 74.05
C ASP A 623 6.93 56.90 72.82
N ILE A 624 7.74 55.85 72.90
CA ILE A 624 7.90 54.84 71.84
C ILE A 624 6.89 53.72 72.08
N LEU A 625 5.90 53.65 71.20
CA LEU A 625 4.91 52.56 71.11
C LEU A 625 5.42 51.55 70.09
N ASP A 626 5.60 50.31 70.52
CA ASP A 626 6.09 49.22 69.66
C ASP A 626 5.04 48.11 69.62
N SER A 627 4.40 47.96 68.46
CA SER A 627 3.38 46.93 68.18
C SER A 627 3.91 45.85 67.25
N SER A 628 5.22 45.82 66.99
CA SER A 628 5.82 44.92 66.00
C SER A 628 5.82 43.44 66.44
N GLU A 629 5.57 42.55 65.49
CA GLU A 629 5.42 41.10 65.71
C GLU A 629 6.56 40.30 65.06
N VAL A 630 6.98 39.20 65.69
CA VAL A 630 7.98 38.30 65.08
C VAL A 630 7.27 37.35 64.13
N VAL A 631 7.65 37.39 62.85
CA VAL A 631 7.16 36.48 61.80
C VAL A 631 8.32 35.67 61.23
N LYS A 632 8.05 34.42 60.84
CA LYS A 632 9.08 33.54 60.25
C LYS A 632 9.50 33.93 58.83
N SER A 633 8.77 34.83 58.19
CA SER A 633 8.89 35.16 56.76
C SER A 633 9.61 36.50 56.48
N ALA A 634 10.47 36.96 57.38
CA ALA A 634 11.22 38.19 57.15
C ALA A 634 12.35 37.97 56.11
N PRO A 635 12.50 38.85 55.11
CA PRO A 635 13.52 38.72 54.08
C PRO A 635 14.93 38.96 54.62
N GLU A 636 15.93 38.51 53.86
CA GLU A 636 17.33 38.86 54.13
C GLU A 636 17.51 40.39 54.08
N GLY A 637 18.17 40.98 55.08
CA GLY A 637 18.31 42.44 55.21
C GLY A 637 17.15 43.18 55.91
N ALA A 638 16.11 42.47 56.38
CA ALA A 638 14.97 43.08 57.11
C ALA A 638 15.38 43.97 58.30
N ARG A 639 16.41 43.55 59.05
CA ARG A 639 16.95 44.33 60.17
C ARG A 639 17.55 45.66 59.71
N ASP A 640 18.29 45.66 58.61
CA ASP A 640 19.00 46.84 58.11
C ASP A 640 18.03 47.87 57.56
N VAL A 641 16.99 47.43 56.83
CA VAL A 641 15.95 48.34 56.32
C VAL A 641 15.08 48.93 57.44
N ALA A 642 14.77 48.16 58.47
CA ALA A 642 14.03 48.68 59.63
C ALA A 642 14.86 49.70 60.44
N LEU A 643 16.18 49.48 60.60
CA LEU A 643 17.09 50.46 61.21
C LEU A 643 17.20 51.73 60.36
N PHE A 644 17.25 51.59 59.03
CA PHE A 644 17.17 52.71 58.10
C PHE A 644 15.87 53.49 58.27
N ALA A 645 14.72 52.82 58.40
CA ALA A 645 13.42 53.46 58.58
C ALA A 645 13.36 54.30 59.87
N ILE A 646 13.88 53.78 60.99
CA ILE A 646 13.99 54.50 62.27
C ILE A 646 14.88 55.75 62.11
N ARG A 647 16.03 55.61 61.43
CA ARG A 647 16.94 56.72 61.16
C ARG A 647 16.25 57.78 60.32
N ALA A 648 15.60 57.40 59.23
CA ALA A 648 14.87 58.33 58.36
C ALA A 648 13.77 59.07 59.13
N ALA A 649 13.01 58.38 59.97
CA ALA A 649 11.97 58.98 60.81
C ALA A 649 12.55 59.97 61.84
N SER A 650 13.76 59.75 62.35
CA SER A 650 14.43 60.66 63.29
C SER A 650 14.73 62.05 62.72
N LEU A 651 14.85 62.16 61.39
CA LEU A 651 15.11 63.41 60.70
C LEU A 651 13.83 64.22 60.43
N LEU A 652 12.66 63.63 60.68
CA LEU A 652 11.36 64.25 60.48
C LEU A 652 10.85 64.88 61.78
N ALA A 653 10.21 66.05 61.64
CA ALA A 653 9.44 66.67 62.72
C ALA A 653 8.11 65.94 62.94
N LYS A 654 7.46 65.54 61.84
CA LYS A 654 6.26 64.69 61.82
C LYS A 654 6.23 63.93 60.49
N GLY A 655 5.88 62.65 60.48
CA GLY A 655 5.81 61.91 59.22
C GLY A 655 5.68 60.40 59.38
N ASN A 656 5.71 59.68 58.27
CA ASN A 656 5.68 58.23 58.21
C ASN A 656 6.80 57.71 57.31
N VAL A 657 7.46 56.64 57.77
CA VAL A 657 8.39 55.85 56.97
C VAL A 657 7.86 54.42 56.88
N SER A 658 7.45 53.97 55.71
CA SER A 658 6.94 52.62 55.49
C SER A 658 7.85 51.79 54.59
N VAL A 659 7.92 50.49 54.86
CA VAL A 659 8.62 49.47 54.09
C VAL A 659 7.59 48.42 53.72
N GLU A 660 7.34 48.25 52.42
CA GLU A 660 6.42 47.24 51.87
C GLU A 660 7.18 46.42 50.82
N GLY A 661 7.41 45.14 51.09
CA GLY A 661 8.30 44.32 50.27
C GLY A 661 9.69 44.95 50.17
N SER A 662 10.09 45.37 48.96
CA SER A 662 11.37 46.05 48.68
C SER A 662 11.27 47.57 48.53
N ALA A 663 10.10 48.17 48.76
CA ALA A 663 9.88 49.61 48.58
C ALA A 663 9.87 50.36 49.92
N ILE A 664 10.66 51.43 50.01
CA ILE A 664 10.72 52.33 51.16
C ILE A 664 10.09 53.67 50.79
N LYS A 665 9.11 54.11 51.57
CA LYS A 665 8.45 55.40 51.36
C LYS A 665 8.60 56.29 52.58
N VAL A 666 9.18 57.47 52.40
CA VAL A 666 9.40 58.48 53.44
C VAL A 666 8.51 59.69 53.15
N THR A 667 7.57 59.99 54.04
CA THR A 667 6.63 61.11 53.89
C THR A 667 6.56 61.97 55.14
N GLY A 668 6.45 63.30 55.01
CA GLY A 668 6.20 64.15 56.17
C GLY A 668 6.74 65.57 56.09
N SER A 669 7.13 66.10 57.25
CA SER A 669 7.69 67.44 57.42
C SER A 669 9.00 67.39 58.19
N ALA A 670 10.04 68.04 57.68
CA ALA A 670 11.33 68.25 58.34
C ALA A 670 11.31 69.51 59.21
N PHE A 671 12.23 69.58 60.20
CA PHE A 671 12.30 70.69 61.16
C PHE A 671 12.62 72.05 60.53
N THR A 672 13.32 72.08 59.39
CA THR A 672 13.74 73.31 58.69
C THR A 672 13.65 73.15 57.18
N ALA A 673 13.61 74.27 56.44
CA ALA A 673 13.63 74.27 54.97
C ALA A 673 14.93 73.69 54.39
N ALA A 674 16.07 74.01 55.00
CA ALA A 674 17.36 73.43 54.64
C ALA A 674 17.40 71.91 54.91
N GLY A 675 16.78 71.45 55.99
CA GLY A 675 16.59 70.03 56.28
C GLY A 675 15.78 69.33 55.19
N ALA A 676 14.59 69.86 54.85
CA ALA A 676 13.73 69.29 53.83
C ALA A 676 14.42 69.14 52.46
N ALA A 677 15.21 70.14 52.04
CA ALA A 677 15.93 70.12 50.77
C ALA A 677 17.07 69.08 50.72
N ARG A 678 17.68 68.77 51.87
CA ARG A 678 18.85 67.89 51.97
C ARG A 678 18.47 66.40 52.07
N LEU A 679 17.32 66.10 52.70
CA LEU A 679 16.90 64.73 53.02
C LEU A 679 16.89 63.75 51.84
N PRO A 680 16.37 64.09 50.64
CA PRO A 680 16.37 63.15 49.52
C PRO A 680 17.77 62.66 49.12
N SER A 681 18.76 63.56 49.14
CA SER A 681 20.15 63.24 48.82
C SER A 681 20.86 62.48 49.96
N GLU A 682 20.56 62.80 51.22
CA GLU A 682 21.16 62.12 52.36
C GLU A 682 20.65 60.67 52.47
N LEU A 683 19.35 60.48 52.34
CA LEU A 683 18.72 59.16 52.46
C LEU A 683 19.07 58.24 51.29
N SER A 684 19.18 58.75 50.06
CA SER A 684 19.51 57.94 48.88
C SER A 684 20.91 57.31 48.95
N THR A 685 21.86 57.97 49.61
CA THR A 685 23.22 57.42 49.82
C THR A 685 23.30 56.30 50.86
N ALA A 686 22.26 56.14 51.67
CA ALA A 686 22.21 55.19 52.78
C ALA A 686 21.17 54.07 52.60
N VAL A 687 20.56 53.94 51.41
CA VAL A 687 19.57 52.91 51.12
C VAL A 687 20.22 51.52 51.17
N PRO A 688 19.65 50.56 51.91
CA PRO A 688 20.15 49.18 51.91
C PRO A 688 20.06 48.53 50.52
N ALA A 689 20.97 47.59 50.23
CA ALA A 689 20.97 46.87 48.96
C ALA A 689 19.64 46.11 48.76
N GLY A 690 19.10 46.16 47.54
CA GLY A 690 17.83 45.50 47.19
C GLY A 690 16.57 46.33 47.44
N PHE A 691 16.67 47.54 48.00
CA PHE A 691 15.52 48.41 48.27
C PHE A 691 15.46 49.62 47.35
N THR A 692 14.24 50.08 47.05
CA THR A 692 13.97 51.32 46.32
C THR A 692 13.41 52.39 47.27
N LEU A 693 13.81 53.66 47.10
CA LEU A 693 13.45 54.75 48.00
C LEU A 693 12.64 55.83 47.30
N GLU A 694 11.47 56.16 47.85
CA GLU A 694 10.64 57.33 47.50
C GLU A 694 10.61 58.32 48.68
N VAL A 695 10.97 59.58 48.45
CA VAL A 695 11.00 60.62 49.51
C VAL A 695 10.11 61.80 49.13
N ALA A 696 9.12 62.11 49.97
CA ALA A 696 8.22 63.26 49.83
C ALA A 696 8.12 64.03 51.17
N VAL A 697 9.04 64.97 51.38
CA VAL A 697 9.16 65.71 52.65
C VAL A 697 9.13 67.23 52.41
N ASN A 698 8.34 67.95 53.21
CA ASN A 698 8.25 69.42 53.20
C ASN A 698 8.87 70.03 54.46
N ALA A 699 9.03 71.34 54.55
CA ALA A 699 9.42 72.00 55.80
C ALA A 699 8.19 72.26 56.69
N VAL A 700 8.35 72.20 58.01
CA VAL A 700 7.32 72.74 58.94
C VAL A 700 7.18 74.27 58.70
N PRO A 701 5.97 74.84 58.70
CA PRO A 701 5.78 76.28 58.58
C PRO A 701 6.53 77.09 59.64
N THR A 702 7.10 78.23 59.27
CA THR A 702 7.86 79.09 60.19
C THR A 702 6.97 79.64 61.31
N GLU A 703 7.27 79.30 62.56
CA GLU A 703 6.58 79.80 63.75
C GLU A 703 7.06 81.21 64.17
N PRO A 704 6.27 81.98 64.94
CA PRO A 704 6.64 83.32 65.39
C PRO A 704 7.96 83.36 66.19
N PRO A 705 8.69 84.51 66.15
CA PRO A 705 9.92 84.69 66.90
C PRO A 705 9.72 84.53 68.41
N LEU A 706 10.71 83.98 69.10
CA LEU A 706 10.76 83.82 70.55
C LEU A 706 11.73 84.83 71.17
N GLU A 707 11.38 85.33 72.35
CA GLU A 707 12.29 86.09 73.22
C GLU A 707 13.47 85.23 73.68
N ALA A 708 14.63 85.85 73.91
CA ALA A 708 15.87 85.13 74.20
C ALA A 708 15.78 84.19 75.42
N ALA A 709 15.06 84.59 76.48
CA ALA A 709 14.85 83.77 77.66
C ALA A 709 13.95 82.54 77.38
N ALA A 710 12.83 82.74 76.65
CA ALA A 710 11.93 81.65 76.26
C ALA A 710 12.62 80.66 75.30
N CYS A 711 13.48 81.19 74.43
CA CYS A 711 14.31 80.40 73.54
C CYS A 711 15.28 79.49 74.29
N GLY A 712 15.98 80.04 75.30
CA GLY A 712 16.89 79.27 76.16
C GLY A 712 16.18 78.13 76.89
N GLU A 713 14.98 78.38 77.43
CA GLU A 713 14.18 77.32 78.08
C GLU A 713 13.68 76.26 77.08
N ALA A 714 13.24 76.66 75.88
CA ALA A 714 12.82 75.71 74.83
C ALA A 714 13.98 74.81 74.37
N ILE A 715 15.17 75.40 74.17
CA ILE A 715 16.40 74.68 73.81
C ILE A 715 16.79 73.69 74.91
N LYS A 716 16.75 74.14 76.18
CA LYS A 716 17.03 73.29 77.34
C LYS A 716 16.03 72.13 77.45
N ALA A 717 14.74 72.38 77.17
CA ALA A 717 13.72 71.35 77.15
C ALA A 717 13.97 70.29 76.07
N VAL A 718 14.41 70.69 74.87
CA VAL A 718 14.80 69.74 73.81
C VAL A 718 16.01 68.91 74.23
N LEU A 719 17.08 69.54 74.73
CA LEU A 719 18.30 68.84 75.16
C LEU A 719 18.06 67.91 76.37
N ALA A 720 17.14 68.26 77.26
CA ALA A 720 16.77 67.42 78.40
C ALA A 720 15.99 66.15 78.00
N ARG A 721 15.32 66.19 76.84
CA ARG A 721 14.60 65.03 76.26
C ARG A 721 15.48 64.21 75.34
N THR A 722 16.27 64.86 74.49
CA THR A 722 17.14 64.20 73.50
C THR A 722 18.52 64.88 73.55
N PRO A 723 19.53 64.25 74.17
CA PRO A 723 20.87 64.83 74.21
C PRO A 723 21.52 64.75 72.83
N VAL A 724 22.34 65.77 72.49
CA VAL A 724 23.21 65.70 71.30
C VAL A 724 24.36 64.75 71.60
N ARG A 725 24.54 63.74 70.76
CA ARG A 725 25.62 62.75 70.88
C ARG A 725 26.65 62.94 69.77
N PHE A 726 27.83 62.42 70.04
CA PHE A 726 28.98 62.42 69.14
C PHE A 726 29.48 60.99 69.00
N ASP A 727 30.14 60.70 67.89
CA ASP A 727 30.79 59.41 67.70
C ASP A 727 31.86 59.19 68.79
N ASP A 728 32.07 57.93 69.17
CA ASP A 728 32.94 57.56 70.28
C ASP A 728 34.35 58.13 70.10
N GLY A 729 34.77 58.98 71.05
CA GLY A 729 36.08 59.64 71.02
C GLY A 729 36.28 60.67 69.91
N ALA A 730 35.26 60.98 69.10
CA ALA A 730 35.36 61.87 67.95
C ALA A 730 34.60 63.19 68.15
N ALA A 731 34.96 64.17 67.32
CA ALA A 731 34.25 65.44 67.25
C ALA A 731 33.00 65.35 66.36
N THR A 732 32.89 64.30 65.54
CA THR A 732 31.79 64.08 64.60
C THR A 732 30.47 63.89 65.36
N VAL A 733 29.44 64.60 64.91
CA VAL A 733 28.07 64.42 65.43
C VAL A 733 27.60 63.02 65.04
N ALA A 734 27.09 62.27 66.00
CA ALA A 734 26.55 60.94 65.73
C ALA A 734 25.34 61.05 64.78
N ALA A 735 25.22 60.12 63.82
CA ALA A 735 24.17 60.18 62.80
C ALA A 735 22.75 60.22 63.39
N ASP A 736 22.53 59.56 64.53
CA ASP A 736 21.27 59.56 65.29
C ASP A 736 20.95 60.91 65.97
N SER A 737 21.93 61.80 66.09
CA SER A 737 21.79 63.12 66.70
C SER A 737 21.50 64.23 65.70
N ARG A 738 21.48 63.93 64.40
CA ARG A 738 21.22 64.96 63.38
C ARG A 738 19.79 65.52 63.49
N GLY A 739 18.80 64.67 63.76
CA GLY A 739 17.42 65.10 63.95
C GLY A 739 17.24 66.10 65.10
N VAL A 740 17.91 65.87 66.24
CA VAL A 740 17.87 66.82 67.36
C VAL A 740 18.62 68.12 67.05
N ILE A 741 19.72 68.07 66.29
CA ILE A 741 20.39 69.29 65.82
C ILE A 741 19.48 70.10 64.91
N ASP A 742 18.81 69.47 63.94
CA ASP A 742 17.89 70.18 63.05
C ASP A 742 16.72 70.80 63.85
N ARG A 743 16.22 70.10 64.88
CA ARG A 743 15.21 70.64 65.82
C ARG A 743 15.72 71.83 66.64
N LEU A 744 16.95 71.75 67.16
CA LEU A 744 17.58 72.86 67.89
C LEU A 744 17.85 74.05 66.97
N GLY A 745 18.28 73.79 65.73
CA GLY A 745 18.49 74.82 64.72
C GLY A 745 17.19 75.53 64.36
N ALA A 746 16.08 74.79 64.22
CA ALA A 746 14.75 75.37 64.05
C ALA A 746 14.36 76.31 65.20
N LEU A 747 14.68 75.95 66.45
CA LEU A 747 14.47 76.83 67.61
C LEU A 747 15.38 78.07 67.57
N VAL A 748 16.67 77.92 67.25
CA VAL A 748 17.62 79.04 67.18
C VAL A 748 17.25 80.05 66.08
N LEU A 749 16.70 79.57 64.94
CA LEU A 749 16.16 80.41 63.87
C LEU A 749 14.98 81.28 64.34
N ARG A 750 14.19 80.83 65.32
CA ARG A 750 13.10 81.62 65.91
C ARG A 750 13.60 82.73 66.84
N CYS A 751 14.89 82.81 67.13
CA CYS A 751 15.43 83.73 68.13
C CYS A 751 16.45 84.68 67.51
N PRO A 752 16.10 85.45 66.45
CA PRO A 752 17.07 86.14 65.60
C PRO A 752 17.93 87.19 66.32
N ALA A 753 17.43 87.78 67.41
CA ALA A 753 18.15 88.77 68.21
C ALA A 753 19.15 88.17 69.22
N ALA A 754 19.09 86.85 69.48
CA ALA A 754 19.93 86.19 70.48
C ALA A 754 21.26 85.70 69.87
N ARG A 755 22.34 85.86 70.64
CA ARG A 755 23.63 85.17 70.43
C ARG A 755 23.70 83.95 71.35
N PHE A 756 24.35 82.89 70.91
CA PHE A 756 24.38 81.61 71.63
C PHE A 756 25.81 81.14 71.87
N VAL A 757 26.06 80.64 73.08
CA VAL A 757 27.27 79.90 73.44
C VAL A 757 26.95 78.42 73.42
N LEU A 758 27.59 77.69 72.51
CA LEU A 758 27.51 76.24 72.38
C LEU A 758 28.64 75.64 73.22
N THR A 759 28.30 74.98 74.32
CA THR A 759 29.28 74.32 75.19
C THR A 759 29.15 72.82 75.07
N ALA A 760 30.20 72.15 74.59
CA ALA A 760 30.31 70.71 74.70
C ALA A 760 31.30 70.32 75.79
N THR A 761 30.87 69.40 76.64
CA THR A 761 31.69 68.80 77.68
C THR A 761 32.21 67.47 77.17
N ALA A 762 33.52 67.24 77.25
CA ALA A 762 34.11 65.94 76.98
C ALA A 762 34.82 65.39 78.22
N GLY A 763 34.70 64.08 78.43
CA GLY A 763 35.46 63.33 79.42
C GLY A 763 36.80 62.83 78.88
N GLY A 764 37.79 62.74 79.76
CA GLY A 764 39.11 62.19 79.40
C GLY A 764 40.14 62.41 80.50
N ALA A 765 41.15 61.53 80.57
CA ALA A 765 42.23 61.62 81.57
C ALA A 765 43.11 62.87 81.38
N ASP A 766 43.20 63.39 80.14
CA ASP A 766 43.90 64.62 79.80
C ASP A 766 42.89 65.76 79.62
N ALA A 767 42.92 66.73 80.54
CA ALA A 767 42.02 67.88 80.55
C ALA A 767 42.19 68.81 79.34
N ALA A 768 43.41 68.95 78.79
CA ALA A 768 43.65 69.80 77.62
C ALA A 768 43.07 69.15 76.36
N ARG A 769 43.30 67.84 76.20
CA ARG A 769 42.74 67.07 75.08
C ARG A 769 41.22 66.95 75.15
N ALA A 770 40.66 66.73 76.35
CA ALA A 770 39.22 66.72 76.56
C ALA A 770 38.59 68.09 76.23
N ARG A 771 39.20 69.20 76.66
CA ARG A 771 38.73 70.55 76.31
C ARG A 771 38.75 70.80 74.79
N ALA A 772 39.83 70.43 74.11
CA ALA A 772 39.96 70.59 72.66
C ALA A 772 38.92 69.73 71.89
N LEU A 773 38.65 68.52 72.36
CA LEU A 773 37.60 67.65 71.82
C LEU A 773 36.21 68.27 72.03
N GLY A 774 35.92 68.79 73.23
CA GLY A 774 34.67 69.51 73.51
C GLY A 774 34.49 70.74 72.61
N GLU A 775 35.55 71.54 72.41
CA GLU A 775 35.49 72.69 71.52
C GLU A 775 35.28 72.29 70.05
N ALA A 776 35.92 71.22 69.59
CA ALA A 776 35.71 70.68 68.25
C ALA A 776 34.27 70.16 68.05
N ARG A 777 33.70 69.49 69.05
CA ARG A 777 32.30 69.05 69.08
C ARG A 777 31.33 70.24 68.99
N ALA A 778 31.55 71.26 69.81
CA ALA A 778 30.75 72.49 69.77
C ALA A 778 30.86 73.22 68.43
N ARG A 779 32.05 73.26 67.81
CA ARG A 779 32.26 73.80 66.46
C ARG A 779 31.51 73.02 65.39
N ASN A 780 31.49 71.69 65.47
CA ASN A 780 30.76 70.87 64.50
C ASN A 780 29.24 71.08 64.58
N VAL A 781 28.69 71.24 65.78
CA VAL A 781 27.27 71.63 65.94
C VAL A 781 27.03 73.05 65.41
N ALA A 782 27.95 73.99 65.65
CA ALA A 782 27.85 75.34 65.08
C ALA A 782 27.89 75.33 63.54
N GLY A 783 28.72 74.46 62.94
CA GLY A 783 28.76 74.23 61.50
C GLY A 783 27.43 73.70 60.97
N ALA A 784 26.84 72.71 61.65
CA ALA A 784 25.51 72.22 61.30
C ALA A 784 24.41 73.29 61.41
N PHE A 785 24.50 74.20 62.39
CA PHE A 785 23.60 75.35 62.49
C PHE A 785 23.81 76.36 61.35
N ALA A 786 25.04 76.56 60.89
CA ALA A 786 25.32 77.40 59.74
C ALA A 786 24.69 76.81 58.45
N GLU A 787 24.77 75.50 58.26
CA GLU A 787 24.10 74.79 57.15
C GLU A 787 22.57 74.95 57.18
N ILE A 788 21.99 75.09 58.37
CA ILE A 788 20.56 75.35 58.59
C ILE A 788 20.17 76.80 58.25
N GLY A 789 21.16 77.70 58.10
CA GLY A 789 20.97 79.12 57.78
C GLY A 789 21.09 80.06 58.97
N ILE A 790 21.68 79.61 60.08
CA ILE A 790 21.95 80.46 61.25
C ILE A 790 23.26 81.21 61.02
N ASP A 791 23.25 82.53 61.18
CA ASP A 791 24.46 83.37 61.04
C ASP A 791 25.57 82.91 62.01
N PRO A 792 26.75 82.48 61.49
CA PRO A 792 27.88 82.05 62.31
C PRO A 792 28.35 83.12 63.32
N GLY A 793 28.17 84.41 63.01
CA GLY A 793 28.52 85.51 63.92
C GLY A 793 27.71 85.53 65.22
N ARG A 794 26.61 84.76 65.27
CA ARG A 794 25.75 84.61 66.46
C ARG A 794 26.14 83.41 67.32
N LEU A 795 27.09 82.58 66.91
CA LEU A 795 27.44 81.33 67.56
C LEU A 795 28.87 81.39 68.11
N THR A 796 29.04 81.10 69.39
CA THR A 796 30.35 80.94 70.04
C THR A 796 30.52 79.52 70.52
N ALA A 797 31.48 78.78 69.98
CA ALA A 797 31.78 77.42 70.41
C ALA A 797 32.76 77.41 71.59
N SER A 798 32.47 76.61 72.61
CA SER A 798 33.27 76.49 73.84
C SER A 798 33.43 75.02 74.26
N GLY A 799 34.64 74.66 74.67
CA GLY A 799 34.97 73.35 75.23
C GLY A 799 35.02 73.36 76.76
N ALA A 800 34.36 72.39 77.38
CA ALA A 800 34.42 72.12 78.82
C ALA A 800 34.92 70.69 79.10
N THR A 801 35.47 70.48 80.29
CA THR A 801 35.93 69.17 80.79
C THR A 801 34.98 68.67 81.87
N GLY A 802 34.60 67.40 81.85
CA GLY A 802 33.70 66.83 82.85
C GLY A 802 33.81 65.31 82.99
N THR A 803 33.05 64.73 83.92
CA THR A 803 33.01 63.28 84.17
C THR A 803 32.14 62.51 83.19
N ALA A 804 31.29 63.22 82.43
CA ALA A 804 30.44 62.67 81.39
C ALA A 804 30.40 63.64 80.22
N ASP A 805 30.23 63.08 79.01
CA ASP A 805 30.02 63.88 77.82
C ASP A 805 28.66 64.59 77.90
N GLY A 806 28.61 65.83 77.44
CA GLY A 806 27.40 66.64 77.49
C GLY A 806 27.42 67.77 76.48
N PHE A 807 26.25 68.31 76.18
CA PHE A 807 26.11 69.44 75.27
C PHE A 807 25.03 70.38 75.78
N SER A 808 25.33 71.68 75.72
CA SER A 808 24.41 72.73 76.15
C SER A 808 24.52 73.94 75.23
N ILE A 809 23.40 74.64 75.08
CA ILE A 809 23.33 75.89 74.33
C ILE A 809 22.72 76.92 75.28
N THR A 810 23.43 78.00 75.53
CA THR A 810 22.96 79.09 76.41
C THR A 810 22.97 80.41 75.66
N PRO A 811 21.95 81.28 75.84
CA PRO A 811 22.03 82.65 75.34
C PRO A 811 23.24 83.37 75.95
N ALA A 812 24.00 84.10 75.14
CA ALA A 812 25.05 84.98 75.64
C ALA A 812 24.41 86.16 76.39
N ALA A 813 25.01 86.58 77.51
CA ALA A 813 24.60 87.81 78.18
C ALA A 813 24.70 89.01 77.21
N PRO A 814 23.77 89.98 77.27
CA PRO A 814 23.69 91.08 76.31
C PRO A 814 24.96 91.94 76.26
#